data_AF-A0A1E4XDV6-F1
#
_entry.id   AF-A0A1E4XDV6-F1
#
_cell.length_a   1.000
_cell.length_b   1.000
_cell.length_c   1.000
_cell.angle_alpha   90.00
_cell.angle_beta   90.00
_cell.angle_gamma   90.00
#
_symmetry.space_group_name_H-M   'P 1'
#
loop_
_entity.id
_entity.type
_entity.pdbx_description
1 polymer ?
#
loop_
_entity_poly.entity_id
_entity_poly.type
_entity_poly.pdbx_seq_one_letter_code
_entity_poly.pdbx_strand_id
1 'polypeptide(L)'
;MGADFVLTKYDDALMEQDYVGVIVKSTSIKQNHEDVRRQIRECEQSRPIENGKKDVFLNEIWIVTSQDITRSAQDSIHHEHRNTKIKFFDSEKIVKLLDRFYPGYWDFTNFNVNQYVAKQLNQIELYSGSHSLTPQKFGHIEILQQIVRVPPDSNKKFQRKAQKPVTLLDEIKRNRFIYIQGSMGAGKSELIRATAKKLCEQQTLDNFTIIPYFTTFRELKSAETDICSIISTIERELDDNTKTIILFIDGLDETDEDLEEKIDFICSSATSISAMSHVKMVVTSRLIQQEKQQQKIEKHFDRFNICDLSYNVIISFIESMCENFKINNKFKDDLQNSSLMKALPRTPLSAILLGRLLAENVKELPSTLPELYSKYTELVLGRWDIQKGNGSEKEYETIQRIISFVAGYMTDNDFEFLGLRELETIFVDYLKIRRTGQDAHALMRSFINKTEIIGFDPEKNAIFFKHKTFKEFFYATLQFQQKGIEAPIKKPFDLYWQGIEYFYLGIIKDAPLRIDQISRLVPENELESLVKLSSFSDFLLAAYQTPYKEIEAALSRTFVDAAILYNKIVSKKEETWLNQLPELQLLCMLTTAVKKSYSYDFFLPALHEAKILAEIDTSLLDDERNVLLFFIDSVLANLGDDQAFISLVEKHGNSLNWTIRLGIDFSAQDAEFINSATKQMHKKLTKSLKGNMNLKSYFLELQDKPIKDRKNLTI
;
A
#
# COMPACT_ATOMS: atom_id res chain seq x y z
N MET A 1 8.63 -42.78 36.29
CA MET A 1 8.57 -41.33 35.97
C MET A 1 7.22 -40.87 36.44
N GLY A 2 7.17 -40.08 37.52
CA GLY A 2 5.91 -39.83 38.24
C GLY A 2 5.03 -38.73 37.65
N ALA A 3 5.60 -37.72 37.01
CA ALA A 3 4.82 -36.66 36.34
C ALA A 3 4.81 -36.93 34.84
N ASP A 4 3.70 -36.61 34.18
CA ASP A 4 3.57 -36.74 32.73
C ASP A 4 4.30 -35.59 32.01
N PHE A 5 4.35 -34.40 32.62
CA PHE A 5 5.23 -33.29 32.22
C PHE A 5 5.50 -32.33 33.39
N VAL A 6 6.46 -31.41 33.22
CA VAL A 6 6.85 -30.41 34.23
C VAL A 6 6.68 -29.01 33.66
N LEU A 7 6.09 -28.12 34.45
CA LEU A 7 5.96 -26.69 34.14
C LEU A 7 6.97 -25.88 34.96
N THR A 8 7.57 -24.88 34.34
CA THR A 8 8.41 -23.89 35.04
C THR A 8 7.59 -22.65 35.28
N LYS A 9 7.48 -22.24 36.55
CA LYS A 9 6.79 -21.03 36.96
C LYS A 9 7.82 -20.06 37.53
N TYR A 10 7.88 -18.85 36.99
CA TYR A 10 8.74 -17.80 37.53
C TYR A 10 7.99 -17.01 38.61
N ASP A 11 8.63 -16.79 39.75
CA ASP A 11 8.11 -15.92 40.81
C ASP A 11 8.77 -14.53 40.67
N ASP A 12 8.02 -13.56 40.15
CA ASP A 12 8.51 -12.19 39.94
C ASP A 12 8.90 -11.48 41.24
N ALA A 13 8.32 -11.86 42.38
CA ALA A 13 8.62 -11.23 43.67
C ALA A 13 9.91 -11.74 44.30
N LEU A 14 10.24 -13.02 44.06
CA LEU A 14 11.43 -13.68 44.60
C LEU A 14 12.57 -13.82 43.57
N MET A 15 12.28 -13.58 42.28
CA MET A 15 13.17 -13.83 41.15
C MET A 15 13.66 -15.29 41.09
N GLU A 16 12.82 -16.25 41.49
CA GLU A 16 13.14 -17.68 41.52
C GLU A 16 12.24 -18.49 40.56
N GLN A 17 12.73 -19.68 40.16
CA GLN A 17 11.97 -20.62 39.32
C GLN A 17 11.43 -21.77 40.17
N ASP A 18 10.11 -21.87 40.23
CA ASP A 18 9.40 -23.02 40.77
C ASP A 18 9.14 -24.07 39.69
N TYR A 19 9.33 -25.34 40.04
CA TYR A 19 9.02 -26.46 39.16
C TYR A 19 7.75 -27.18 39.61
N VAL A 20 6.79 -27.32 38.71
CA VAL A 20 5.48 -27.93 38.96
C VAL A 20 5.38 -29.25 38.22
N GLY A 21 5.21 -30.36 38.92
CA GLY A 21 4.92 -31.66 38.31
C GLY A 21 3.45 -31.80 37.95
N VAL A 22 3.13 -32.15 36.72
CA VAL A 22 1.73 -32.35 36.29
C VAL A 22 1.45 -33.83 36.05
N ILE A 23 0.41 -34.34 36.71
CA ILE A 23 -0.13 -35.69 36.55
C ILE A 23 -1.51 -35.57 35.89
N VAL A 24 -1.69 -36.24 34.75
CA VAL A 24 -2.91 -36.15 33.93
C VAL A 24 -3.60 -37.51 33.86
N LYS A 25 -4.93 -37.52 34.09
CA LYS A 25 -5.76 -38.74 34.00
C LYS A 25 -7.02 -38.49 33.17
N SER A 26 -7.39 -39.45 32.33
CA SER A 26 -8.63 -39.42 31.55
C SER A 26 -9.85 -40.00 32.30
N THR A 27 -9.65 -40.52 33.52
CA THR A 27 -10.66 -41.21 34.33
C THR A 27 -10.88 -40.52 35.68
N SER A 28 -12.06 -40.69 36.27
CA SER A 28 -12.38 -40.12 37.58
C SER A 28 -11.45 -40.63 38.69
N ILE A 29 -11.00 -39.72 39.56
CA ILE A 29 -10.08 -40.06 40.66
C ILE A 29 -10.89 -40.29 41.94
N LYS A 30 -10.93 -41.56 42.37
CA LYS A 30 -11.59 -42.03 43.59
C LYS A 30 -10.56 -42.37 44.67
N GLN A 31 -11.03 -42.68 45.88
CA GLN A 31 -10.18 -42.89 47.06
C GLN A 31 -9.07 -43.96 46.85
N ASN A 32 -9.34 -45.03 46.10
CA ASN A 32 -8.40 -46.15 45.87
C ASN A 32 -7.57 -46.02 44.59
N HIS A 33 -7.21 -44.81 44.17
CA HIS A 33 -6.44 -44.61 42.95
C HIS A 33 -4.92 -44.76 43.18
N GLU A 34 -4.46 -46.01 43.36
CA GLU A 34 -3.05 -46.33 43.69
C GLU A 34 -2.04 -45.77 42.68
N ASP A 35 -2.40 -45.72 41.41
CA ASP A 35 -1.53 -45.21 40.34
C ASP A 35 -1.14 -43.74 40.53
N VAL A 36 -2.11 -42.89 40.94
CA VAL A 36 -1.86 -41.46 41.20
C VAL A 36 -0.98 -41.30 42.44
N ARG A 37 -1.20 -42.10 43.48
CA ARG A 37 -0.38 -42.07 44.70
C ARG A 37 1.07 -42.48 44.41
N ARG A 38 1.27 -43.53 43.60
CA ARG A 38 2.59 -43.94 43.13
C ARG A 38 3.28 -42.81 42.37
N GLN A 39 2.57 -42.17 41.44
CA GLN A 39 3.09 -41.05 40.67
C GLN A 39 3.47 -39.84 41.53
N ILE A 40 2.70 -39.51 42.56
CA ILE A 40 3.04 -38.46 43.52
C ILE A 40 4.33 -38.80 44.27
N ARG A 41 4.49 -40.03 44.77
CA ARG A 41 5.74 -40.46 45.43
C ARG A 41 6.95 -40.39 44.49
N GLU A 42 6.75 -40.74 43.23
CA GLU A 42 7.80 -40.59 42.21
C GLU A 42 8.10 -39.12 41.88
N CYS A 43 7.21 -38.16 42.18
CA CYS A 43 7.43 -36.71 42.07
C CYS A 43 8.23 -36.11 43.22
N GLU A 44 8.37 -36.82 44.34
CA GLU A 44 9.19 -36.37 45.48
C GLU A 44 10.70 -36.57 45.25
N GLN A 45 11.10 -37.31 44.22
CA GLN A 45 12.51 -37.51 43.86
C GLN A 45 13.01 -36.41 42.90
N SER A 46 14.30 -36.06 43.01
CA SER A 46 14.97 -35.14 42.09
C SER A 46 14.98 -35.67 40.66
N ARG A 47 14.87 -34.77 39.67
CA ARG A 47 14.75 -35.16 38.26
C ARG A 47 15.65 -34.34 37.34
N PRO A 48 16.28 -34.99 36.36
CA PRO A 48 17.02 -34.29 35.33
C PRO A 48 16.07 -33.61 34.33
N ILE A 49 16.23 -32.31 34.14
CA ILE A 49 15.65 -31.50 33.07
C ILE A 49 16.75 -31.00 32.12
N GLU A 50 16.37 -30.37 31.00
CA GLU A 50 17.31 -29.87 29.97
C GLU A 50 18.28 -30.94 29.43
N ASN A 51 17.77 -32.09 29.01
CA ASN A 51 18.57 -33.23 28.52
C ASN A 51 19.65 -33.71 29.51
N GLY A 52 19.37 -33.65 30.82
CA GLY A 52 20.26 -34.17 31.86
C GLY A 52 21.27 -33.17 32.42
N LYS A 53 21.15 -31.88 32.08
CA LYS A 53 22.10 -30.85 32.54
C LYS A 53 21.77 -30.29 33.93
N LYS A 54 20.53 -30.44 34.39
CA LYS A 54 20.07 -29.83 35.64
C LYS A 54 19.11 -30.76 36.38
N ASP A 55 19.43 -31.10 37.63
CA ASP A 55 18.49 -31.81 38.51
C ASP A 55 17.62 -30.81 39.27
N VAL A 56 16.30 -31.02 39.24
CA VAL A 56 15.32 -30.18 39.90
C VAL A 56 14.42 -30.97 40.84
N PHE A 57 14.02 -30.33 41.93
CA PHE A 57 12.95 -30.79 42.82
C PHE A 57 11.65 -30.10 42.45
N LEU A 58 10.56 -30.85 42.48
CA LEU A 58 9.22 -30.34 42.18
C LEU A 58 8.62 -29.75 43.45
N ASN A 59 8.44 -28.43 43.47
CA ASN A 59 7.93 -27.69 44.63
C ASN A 59 6.39 -27.82 44.75
N GLU A 60 5.73 -28.14 43.64
CA GLU A 60 4.27 -28.22 43.55
C GLU A 60 3.86 -29.34 42.60
N ILE A 61 2.74 -30.01 42.89
CA ILE A 61 2.17 -31.07 42.03
C ILE A 61 0.74 -30.71 41.65
N TRP A 62 0.45 -30.75 40.36
CA TRP A 62 -0.90 -30.56 39.82
C TRP A 62 -1.45 -31.89 39.34
N ILE A 63 -2.64 -32.23 39.83
CA ILE A 63 -3.37 -33.41 39.43
C ILE A 63 -4.55 -32.94 38.60
N VAL A 64 -4.53 -33.31 37.32
CA VAL A 64 -5.48 -32.86 36.31
C VAL A 64 -6.24 -34.07 35.79
N THR A 65 -7.57 -33.97 35.74
CA THR A 65 -8.37 -34.99 35.07
C THR A 65 -9.50 -34.37 34.26
N SER A 66 -9.84 -35.01 33.14
CA SER A 66 -11.00 -34.66 32.32
C SER A 66 -12.34 -35.07 32.96
N GLN A 67 -12.32 -35.68 34.15
CA GLN A 67 -13.48 -36.18 34.88
C GLN A 67 -13.50 -35.60 36.30
N ASP A 68 -14.33 -36.15 37.19
CA ASP A 68 -14.45 -35.66 38.57
C ASP A 68 -13.39 -36.25 39.50
N ILE A 69 -12.99 -35.44 40.49
CA ILE A 69 -12.15 -35.87 41.61
C ILE A 69 -13.00 -35.83 42.88
N THR A 70 -13.22 -36.97 43.50
CA THR A 70 -14.05 -37.03 44.72
C THR A 70 -13.38 -36.32 45.89
N ARG A 71 -14.14 -35.58 46.72
CA ARG A 71 -13.60 -34.91 47.93
C ARG A 71 -12.84 -35.87 48.84
N SER A 72 -13.38 -37.08 49.05
CA SER A 72 -12.70 -38.13 49.82
C SER A 72 -11.32 -38.52 49.27
N ALA A 73 -11.11 -38.46 47.95
CA ALA A 73 -9.82 -38.71 47.34
C ALA A 73 -8.86 -37.53 47.55
N GLN A 74 -9.35 -36.29 47.40
CA GLN A 74 -8.56 -35.09 47.68
C GLN A 74 -8.07 -35.07 49.12
N ASP A 75 -8.99 -35.32 50.07
CA ASP A 75 -8.68 -35.35 51.51
C ASP A 75 -7.68 -36.46 51.84
N SER A 76 -7.87 -37.66 51.26
CA SER A 76 -6.95 -38.78 51.47
C SER A 76 -5.55 -38.49 50.91
N ILE A 77 -5.44 -37.88 49.73
CA ILE A 77 -4.16 -37.57 49.10
C ILE A 77 -3.46 -36.44 49.86
N HIS A 78 -4.18 -35.39 50.27
CA HIS A 78 -3.64 -34.31 51.10
C HIS A 78 -3.18 -34.82 52.47
N HIS A 79 -3.91 -35.76 53.08
CA HIS A 79 -3.51 -36.35 54.35
C HIS A 79 -2.26 -37.23 54.21
N GLU A 80 -2.11 -37.96 53.10
CA GLU A 80 -0.93 -38.80 52.86
C GLU A 80 0.32 -37.96 52.55
N HIS A 81 0.16 -36.85 51.80
CA HIS A 81 1.26 -35.99 51.35
C HIS A 81 1.17 -34.57 51.91
N ARG A 82 1.10 -34.43 53.24
CA ARG A 82 0.90 -33.13 53.92
C ARG A 82 2.00 -32.10 53.65
N ASN A 83 3.21 -32.57 53.36
CA ASN A 83 4.38 -31.70 53.14
C ASN A 83 4.52 -31.26 51.67
N THR A 84 3.68 -31.78 50.77
CA THR A 84 3.75 -31.50 49.34
C THR A 84 2.59 -30.61 48.93
N LYS A 85 2.89 -29.54 48.19
CA LYS A 85 1.86 -28.62 47.71
C LYS A 85 1.14 -29.24 46.51
N ILE A 86 -0.04 -29.81 46.75
CA ILE A 86 -0.83 -30.48 45.71
C ILE A 86 -2.04 -29.62 45.33
N LYS A 87 -2.30 -29.45 44.04
CA LYS A 87 -3.51 -28.81 43.51
C LYS A 87 -4.28 -29.76 42.61
N PHE A 88 -5.61 -29.73 42.73
CA PHE A 88 -6.51 -30.54 41.94
C PHE A 88 -7.24 -29.70 40.89
N PHE A 89 -7.37 -30.25 39.69
CA PHE A 89 -8.10 -29.69 38.55
C PHE A 89 -9.01 -30.79 37.99
N ASP A 90 -10.29 -30.73 38.36
CA ASP A 90 -11.34 -31.58 37.82
C ASP A 90 -12.00 -30.93 36.59
N SER A 91 -12.91 -31.67 35.96
CA SER A 91 -13.68 -31.23 34.79
C SER A 91 -14.27 -29.82 34.96
N GLU A 92 -14.99 -29.58 36.06
CA GLU A 92 -15.67 -28.31 36.33
C GLU A 92 -14.68 -27.13 36.48
N LYS A 93 -13.56 -27.35 37.18
CA LYS A 93 -12.54 -26.31 37.36
C LYS A 93 -11.78 -26.02 36.07
N ILE A 94 -11.54 -27.04 35.23
CA ILE A 94 -10.94 -26.85 33.91
C ILE A 94 -11.86 -26.00 33.03
N VAL A 95 -13.16 -26.30 32.98
CA VAL A 95 -14.15 -25.51 32.24
C VAL A 95 -14.13 -24.05 32.70
N LYS A 96 -14.15 -23.78 34.01
CA LYS A 96 -14.07 -22.40 34.54
C LYS A 96 -12.79 -21.66 34.16
N LEU A 97 -11.66 -22.37 34.06
CA LEU A 97 -10.40 -21.78 33.63
C LEU A 97 -10.41 -21.50 32.11
N LEU A 98 -10.99 -22.40 31.32
CA LEU A 98 -11.19 -22.21 29.89
C LEU A 98 -12.10 -20.99 29.63
N ASP A 99 -13.26 -20.90 30.29
CA ASP A 99 -14.17 -19.75 30.13
C ASP A 99 -13.49 -18.43 30.47
N ARG A 100 -12.58 -18.42 31.45
CA ARG A 100 -11.89 -17.22 31.91
C ARG A 100 -10.72 -16.80 31.02
N PHE A 101 -9.90 -17.75 30.60
CA PHE A 101 -8.64 -17.47 29.90
C PHE A 101 -8.71 -17.71 28.40
N TYR A 102 -9.74 -18.42 27.93
CA TYR A 102 -9.98 -18.76 26.54
C TYR A 102 -11.49 -18.79 26.22
N PRO A 103 -12.20 -17.66 26.34
CA PRO A 103 -13.67 -17.61 26.21
C PRO A 103 -14.19 -18.14 24.87
N GLY A 104 -13.37 -18.16 23.81
CA GLY A 104 -13.71 -18.74 22.50
C GLY A 104 -13.46 -20.25 22.37
N TYR A 105 -13.17 -20.98 23.45
CA TYR A 105 -12.90 -22.43 23.40
C TYR A 105 -14.08 -23.22 22.83
N TRP A 106 -15.30 -22.84 23.24
CA TRP A 106 -16.54 -23.57 22.94
C TRP A 106 -17.20 -23.16 21.62
N ASP A 107 -16.68 -22.09 21.01
CA ASP A 107 -17.31 -21.38 19.90
C ASP A 107 -17.24 -22.11 18.57
N PHE A 108 -16.50 -23.21 18.49
CA PHE A 108 -16.29 -23.93 17.25
C PHE A 108 -16.30 -25.45 17.42
N THR A 109 -16.70 -26.13 16.36
CA THR A 109 -16.83 -27.58 16.30
C THR A 109 -15.49 -28.30 16.09
N ASN A 110 -14.42 -27.62 15.65
CA ASN A 110 -13.10 -28.20 15.39
C ASN A 110 -11.97 -27.40 16.09
N PHE A 111 -11.31 -28.02 17.07
CA PHE A 111 -10.22 -27.44 17.85
C PHE A 111 -9.04 -26.92 17.00
N ASN A 112 -8.68 -27.66 15.93
CA ASN A 112 -7.55 -27.33 15.07
C ASN A 112 -7.79 -26.02 14.30
N VAL A 113 -9.02 -25.83 13.83
CA VAL A 113 -9.45 -24.59 13.16
C VAL A 113 -9.32 -23.40 14.12
N ASN A 114 -9.68 -23.56 15.40
CA ASN A 114 -9.61 -22.48 16.40
C ASN A 114 -8.18 -22.08 16.69
N GLN A 115 -7.35 -23.08 16.90
CA GLN A 115 -5.93 -22.87 17.17
C GLN A 115 -5.28 -22.13 15.99
N TYR A 116 -5.60 -22.53 14.76
CA TYR A 116 -5.12 -21.88 13.56
C TYR A 116 -5.63 -20.44 13.42
N VAL A 117 -6.94 -20.22 13.56
CA VAL A 117 -7.55 -18.87 13.47
C VAL A 117 -7.00 -17.94 14.53
N ALA A 118 -6.87 -18.41 15.77
CA ALA A 118 -6.27 -17.63 16.87
C ALA A 118 -4.81 -17.28 16.59
N LYS A 119 -4.02 -18.22 16.04
CA LYS A 119 -2.64 -17.97 15.59
C LYS A 119 -2.59 -16.90 14.51
N GLN A 120 -3.42 -17.00 13.48
CA GLN A 120 -3.49 -16.01 12.40
C GLN A 120 -3.95 -14.64 12.89
N LEU A 121 -4.98 -14.59 13.74
CA LEU A 121 -5.47 -13.34 14.31
C LEU A 121 -4.37 -12.66 15.14
N ASN A 122 -3.66 -13.39 15.98
CA ASN A 122 -2.53 -12.86 16.75
C ASN A 122 -1.43 -12.30 15.83
N GLN A 123 -1.07 -13.02 14.75
CA GLN A 123 -0.09 -12.53 13.77
C GLN A 123 -0.54 -11.23 13.10
N ILE A 124 -1.80 -11.18 12.64
CA ILE A 124 -2.37 -9.99 12.00
C ILE A 124 -2.45 -8.82 12.98
N GLU A 125 -2.80 -9.05 14.24
CA GLU A 125 -2.89 -8.02 15.28
C GLU A 125 -1.51 -7.49 15.69
N LEU A 126 -0.52 -8.37 15.84
CA LEU A 126 0.87 -7.98 16.09
C LEU A 126 1.41 -7.10 14.96
N TYR A 127 1.20 -7.53 13.71
CA TYR A 127 1.61 -6.76 12.53
C TYR A 127 0.85 -5.43 12.44
N SER A 128 -0.46 -5.42 12.68
CA SER A 128 -1.28 -4.21 12.63
C SER A 128 -0.91 -3.22 13.72
N GLY A 129 -0.65 -3.68 14.94
CA GLY A 129 -0.22 -2.83 16.05
C GLY A 129 1.14 -2.19 15.79
N SER A 130 2.07 -2.94 15.19
CA SER A 130 3.41 -2.45 14.89
C SER A 130 3.45 -1.49 13.69
N HIS A 131 2.52 -1.59 12.74
CA HIS A 131 2.42 -0.73 11.54
C HIS A 131 1.36 0.39 11.64
N SER A 132 0.53 0.41 12.69
CA SER A 132 -0.52 1.42 12.83
C SER A 132 0.06 2.84 12.92
N LEU A 133 -0.49 3.73 12.10
CA LEU A 133 -0.14 5.16 12.06
C LEU A 133 -1.05 6.02 12.95
N THR A 134 -2.16 5.47 13.44
CA THR A 134 -3.06 6.17 14.36
C THR A 134 -2.55 6.02 15.79
N PRO A 135 -2.39 7.12 16.55
CA PRO A 135 -2.01 7.02 17.96
C PRO A 135 -3.07 6.26 18.76
N GLN A 136 -2.65 5.37 19.67
CA GLN A 136 -3.54 4.55 20.49
C GLN A 136 -4.61 5.36 21.26
N LYS A 137 -4.36 6.65 21.51
CA LYS A 137 -5.27 7.57 22.19
C LYS A 137 -6.60 7.79 21.46
N PHE A 138 -6.64 7.67 20.12
CA PHE A 138 -7.81 8.03 19.31
C PHE A 138 -8.76 6.84 19.01
N GLY A 139 -8.49 5.65 19.55
CA GLY A 139 -9.24 4.44 19.22
C GLY A 139 -9.07 4.01 17.75
N HIS A 140 -9.75 2.92 17.37
CA HIS A 140 -9.74 2.43 16.00
C HIS A 140 -10.81 3.15 15.17
N ILE A 141 -10.40 3.99 14.23
CA ILE A 141 -11.31 4.61 13.25
C ILE A 141 -11.32 3.73 11.98
N GLU A 142 -12.42 3.02 11.75
CA GLU A 142 -12.53 2.12 10.61
C GLU A 142 -12.83 2.91 9.32
N ILE A 143 -11.86 2.99 8.42
CA ILE A 143 -12.06 3.51 7.06
C ILE A 143 -12.49 2.35 6.17
N LEU A 144 -13.77 2.31 5.81
CA LEU A 144 -14.30 1.36 4.83
C LEU A 144 -13.74 1.65 3.43
N GLN A 145 -12.64 0.99 3.09
CA GLN A 145 -12.06 1.04 1.75
C GLN A 145 -12.87 0.21 0.77
N GLN A 146 -13.10 0.78 -0.42
CA GLN A 146 -13.81 0.14 -1.51
C GLN A 146 -12.86 -0.11 -2.67
N ILE A 147 -13.17 -1.16 -3.44
CA ILE A 147 -12.45 -1.54 -4.64
C ILE A 147 -13.38 -1.51 -5.85
N VAL A 148 -12.82 -1.22 -7.02
CA VAL A 148 -13.53 -1.26 -8.30
C VAL A 148 -12.81 -2.21 -9.25
N ARG A 149 -13.57 -3.11 -9.88
CA ARG A 149 -12.99 -4.09 -10.81
C ARG A 149 -12.41 -3.38 -12.03
N VAL A 150 -11.18 -3.71 -12.35
CA VAL A 150 -10.54 -3.35 -13.61
C VAL A 150 -11.04 -4.36 -14.65
N PRO A 151 -11.84 -3.91 -15.62
CA PRO A 151 -12.47 -4.81 -16.56
C PRO A 151 -11.45 -5.43 -17.54
N PRO A 152 -11.61 -6.72 -17.89
CA PRO A 152 -10.66 -7.41 -18.77
C PRO A 152 -10.58 -6.80 -20.18
N ASP A 153 -9.40 -6.90 -20.78
CA ASP A 153 -9.03 -6.36 -22.09
C ASP A 153 -9.88 -6.95 -23.23
N SER A 154 -10.33 -8.19 -23.09
CA SER A 154 -11.15 -8.91 -24.10
C SER A 154 -12.57 -8.35 -24.27
N ASN A 155 -13.07 -7.54 -23.33
CA ASN A 155 -14.44 -7.01 -23.31
C ASN A 155 -14.53 -5.50 -23.60
N LYS A 156 -13.59 -4.94 -24.36
CA LYS A 156 -13.52 -3.51 -24.72
C LYS A 156 -14.65 -3.10 -25.70
N LYS A 157 -15.90 -3.05 -25.23
CA LYS A 157 -16.95 -2.25 -25.89
C LYS A 157 -16.84 -0.81 -25.40
N PHE A 158 -16.88 0.14 -26.34
CA PHE A 158 -16.71 1.59 -26.14
C PHE A 158 -17.70 2.24 -25.15
N GLN A 159 -18.83 1.58 -24.84
CA GLN A 159 -19.79 2.04 -23.84
C GLN A 159 -19.83 1.08 -22.66
N ARG A 160 -19.06 1.36 -21.59
CA ARG A 160 -19.16 0.63 -20.32
C ARG A 160 -19.98 1.44 -19.33
N LYS A 161 -20.94 0.78 -18.66
CA LYS A 161 -21.53 1.32 -17.43
C LYS A 161 -20.42 1.43 -16.38
N ALA A 162 -20.40 2.52 -15.63
CA ALA A 162 -19.52 2.68 -14.48
C ALA A 162 -19.63 1.44 -13.57
N GLN A 163 -18.49 0.81 -13.30
CA GLN A 163 -18.41 -0.32 -12.37
C GLN A 163 -18.71 0.20 -10.97
N LYS A 164 -19.55 -0.50 -10.22
CA LYS A 164 -19.92 -0.10 -8.86
C LYS A 164 -18.77 -0.46 -7.90
N PRO A 165 -18.40 0.43 -6.96
CA PRO A 165 -17.50 0.09 -5.88
C PRO A 165 -18.06 -1.08 -5.04
N VAL A 166 -17.19 -1.99 -4.62
CA VAL A 166 -17.50 -3.17 -3.80
C VAL A 166 -16.51 -3.31 -2.65
N THR A 167 -16.84 -4.15 -1.65
CA THR A 167 -15.90 -4.51 -0.58
C THR A 167 -15.08 -5.73 -0.99
N LEU A 168 -13.85 -5.84 -0.47
CA LEU A 168 -13.01 -7.03 -0.72
C LEU A 168 -13.67 -8.30 -0.17
N LEU A 169 -14.32 -8.22 1.00
CA LEU A 169 -15.02 -9.34 1.61
C LEU A 169 -16.13 -9.90 0.70
N ASP A 170 -16.84 -9.05 -0.03
CA ASP A 170 -17.86 -9.51 -0.98
C ASP A 170 -17.24 -10.14 -2.24
N GLU A 171 -16.09 -9.65 -2.68
CA GLU A 171 -15.44 -10.13 -3.90
C GLU A 171 -14.75 -11.48 -3.71
N ILE A 172 -14.14 -11.73 -2.55
CA ILE A 172 -13.54 -13.04 -2.23
C ILE A 172 -14.57 -14.16 -2.21
N LYS A 173 -15.87 -13.87 -2.10
CA LYS A 173 -16.94 -14.88 -2.22
C LYS A 173 -17.09 -15.38 -3.65
N ARG A 174 -16.81 -14.51 -4.63
CA ARG A 174 -17.09 -14.72 -6.05
C ARG A 174 -15.86 -15.18 -6.83
N ASN A 175 -14.70 -14.61 -6.52
CA ASN A 175 -13.46 -14.87 -7.26
C ASN A 175 -12.44 -15.60 -6.39
N ARG A 176 -11.59 -16.40 -7.04
CA ARG A 176 -10.51 -17.15 -6.39
C ARG A 176 -9.18 -16.40 -6.38
N PHE A 177 -8.86 -15.71 -7.47
CA PHE A 177 -7.58 -15.03 -7.66
C PHE A 177 -7.85 -13.55 -7.90
N ILE A 178 -7.44 -12.71 -6.94
CA ILE A 178 -7.72 -11.28 -6.94
C ILE A 178 -6.41 -10.51 -6.89
N TYR A 179 -6.26 -9.51 -7.74
CA TYR A 179 -5.11 -8.62 -7.77
C TYR A 179 -5.56 -7.18 -7.48
N ILE A 180 -5.09 -6.58 -6.40
CA ILE A 180 -5.51 -5.26 -5.93
C ILE A 180 -4.39 -4.25 -6.15
N GLN A 181 -4.70 -3.19 -6.87
CA GLN A 181 -3.80 -2.08 -7.16
C GLN A 181 -4.24 -0.82 -6.42
N GLY A 182 -3.29 -0.03 -5.95
CA GLY A 182 -3.58 1.25 -5.31
C GLY A 182 -2.36 2.14 -5.25
N SER A 183 -2.58 3.44 -5.27
CA SER A 183 -1.51 4.43 -5.09
C SER A 183 -0.88 4.31 -3.69
N MET A 184 0.19 5.06 -3.50
CA MET A 184 0.88 5.20 -2.23
C MET A 184 -0.06 5.73 -1.14
N GLY A 185 -0.09 5.09 0.03
CA GLY A 185 -0.96 5.50 1.14
C GLY A 185 -2.45 5.20 0.95
N ALA A 186 -2.87 4.61 -0.18
CA ALA A 186 -4.27 4.25 -0.47
C ALA A 186 -4.87 3.23 0.50
N GLY A 187 -4.04 2.55 1.29
CA GLY A 187 -4.47 1.64 2.35
C GLY A 187 -4.52 0.16 1.96
N LYS A 188 -3.77 -0.25 0.92
CA LYS A 188 -3.65 -1.65 0.44
C LYS A 188 -3.46 -2.67 1.58
N SER A 189 -2.43 -2.48 2.39
CA SER A 189 -2.10 -3.33 3.53
C SER A 189 -3.22 -3.36 4.57
N GLU A 190 -3.85 -2.21 4.85
CA GLU A 190 -4.97 -2.12 5.79
C GLU A 190 -6.21 -2.85 5.26
N LEU A 191 -6.52 -2.73 3.96
CA LEU A 191 -7.67 -3.41 3.34
C LEU A 191 -7.57 -4.92 3.50
N ILE A 192 -6.42 -5.52 3.19
CA ILE A 192 -6.25 -6.97 3.31
C ILE A 192 -6.19 -7.41 4.77
N ARG A 193 -5.55 -6.63 5.67
CA ARG A 193 -5.49 -6.95 7.11
C ARG A 193 -6.86 -6.88 7.76
N ALA A 194 -7.63 -5.81 7.51
CA ALA A 194 -8.99 -5.67 8.00
C ALA A 194 -9.89 -6.79 7.46
N THR A 195 -9.73 -7.16 6.19
CA THR A 195 -10.49 -8.29 5.60
C THR A 195 -10.10 -9.62 6.23
N ALA A 196 -8.81 -9.90 6.40
CA ALA A 196 -8.31 -11.10 7.04
C ALA A 196 -8.76 -11.20 8.51
N LYS A 197 -8.69 -10.09 9.26
CA LYS A 197 -9.22 -10.01 10.63
C LYS A 197 -10.71 -10.32 10.68
N LYS A 198 -11.49 -9.74 9.76
CA LYS A 198 -12.93 -9.98 9.67
C LYS A 198 -13.25 -11.45 9.35
N LEU A 199 -12.42 -12.12 8.54
CA LEU A 199 -12.53 -13.55 8.28
C LEU A 199 -12.21 -14.42 9.51
N CYS A 200 -11.47 -13.91 10.49
CA CYS A 200 -11.23 -14.60 11.77
C CYS A 200 -12.37 -14.42 12.78
N GLU A 201 -13.32 -13.51 12.54
CA GLU A 201 -14.47 -13.30 13.43
C GLU A 201 -15.47 -14.46 13.32
N GLN A 202 -15.99 -14.93 14.47
CA GLN A 202 -16.88 -16.09 14.53
C GLN A 202 -18.13 -15.94 13.64
N GLN A 203 -18.79 -14.78 13.68
CA GLN A 203 -19.95 -14.49 12.83
C GLN A 203 -19.64 -14.63 11.34
N THR A 204 -18.41 -14.33 10.95
CA THR A 204 -17.93 -14.49 9.57
C THR A 204 -17.59 -15.95 9.34
N LEU A 205 -16.89 -16.65 10.22
CA LEU A 205 -16.54 -18.07 10.06
C LEU A 205 -17.75 -19.01 9.96
N ASP A 206 -18.84 -18.71 10.66
CA ASP A 206 -20.08 -19.47 10.59
C ASP A 206 -20.78 -19.30 9.23
N ASN A 207 -20.67 -18.10 8.65
CA ASN A 207 -21.24 -17.75 7.36
C ASN A 207 -20.29 -18.04 6.17
N PHE A 208 -18.98 -18.11 6.43
CA PHE A 208 -17.90 -18.21 5.46
C PHE A 208 -16.93 -19.31 5.87
N THR A 209 -16.86 -20.36 5.06
CA THR A 209 -15.89 -21.46 5.24
C THR A 209 -14.45 -21.06 4.86
N ILE A 210 -14.14 -19.76 4.80
CA ILE A 210 -12.87 -19.21 4.31
C ILE A 210 -11.95 -18.90 5.49
N ILE A 211 -10.75 -19.47 5.47
CA ILE A 211 -9.72 -19.30 6.49
C ILE A 211 -8.55 -18.49 5.92
N PRO A 212 -8.16 -17.36 6.53
CA PRO A 212 -7.10 -16.51 6.01
C PRO A 212 -5.71 -17.03 6.36
N TYR A 213 -4.74 -16.75 5.49
CA TYR A 213 -3.31 -16.77 5.77
C TYR A 213 -2.71 -15.45 5.30
N PHE A 214 -2.10 -14.70 6.19
CA PHE A 214 -1.51 -13.39 5.87
C PHE A 214 0.02 -13.49 5.82
N THR A 215 0.62 -12.94 4.76
CA THR A 215 2.08 -12.79 4.62
C THR A 215 2.43 -11.61 3.73
N THR A 216 3.67 -11.11 3.81
CA THR A 216 4.19 -10.14 2.84
C THR A 216 4.92 -10.84 1.70
N PHE A 217 5.01 -10.19 0.54
CA PHE A 217 5.77 -10.72 -0.60
C PHE A 217 7.24 -10.92 -0.25
N ARG A 218 7.81 -10.01 0.56
CA ARG A 218 9.19 -10.07 1.04
C ARG A 218 9.45 -11.30 1.93
N GLU A 219 8.56 -11.58 2.87
CA GLU A 219 8.65 -12.77 3.72
C GLU A 219 8.62 -14.05 2.89
N LEU A 220 7.66 -14.11 1.96
CA LEU A 220 7.46 -15.25 1.07
C LEU A 220 8.70 -15.54 0.22
N LYS A 221 9.38 -14.50 -0.27
CA LYS A 221 10.66 -14.61 -0.97
C LYS A 221 11.81 -15.04 -0.06
N SER A 222 11.93 -14.43 1.12
CA SER A 222 13.03 -14.68 2.05
C SER A 222 13.08 -16.11 2.58
N ALA A 223 11.92 -16.75 2.69
CA ALA A 223 11.79 -18.11 3.20
C ALA A 223 12.12 -19.19 2.15
N GLU A 224 12.31 -18.81 0.87
CA GLU A 224 12.47 -19.73 -0.28
C GLU A 224 11.39 -20.84 -0.37
N THR A 225 10.27 -20.66 0.34
CA THR A 225 9.19 -21.64 0.42
C THR A 225 8.23 -21.49 -0.75
N ASP A 226 7.96 -22.61 -1.42
CA ASP A 226 6.93 -22.68 -2.45
C ASP A 226 5.51 -22.52 -1.84
N ILE A 227 4.60 -21.86 -2.55
CA ILE A 227 3.23 -21.62 -2.08
C ILE A 227 2.49 -22.93 -1.81
N CYS A 228 2.76 -23.99 -2.58
CA CYS A 228 2.11 -25.28 -2.35
C CYS A 228 2.55 -25.92 -1.02
N SER A 229 3.79 -25.67 -0.59
CA SER A 229 4.30 -26.14 0.71
C SER A 229 3.62 -25.42 1.89
N ILE A 230 3.36 -24.13 1.73
CA ILE A 230 2.60 -23.33 2.70
C ILE A 230 1.18 -23.88 2.82
N ILE A 231 0.50 -24.10 1.69
CA ILE A 231 -0.86 -24.66 1.66
C ILE A 231 -0.90 -26.04 2.33
N SER A 232 0.02 -26.94 1.98
CA SER A 232 0.08 -28.28 2.56
C SER A 232 0.28 -28.24 4.07
N THR A 233 1.05 -27.26 4.56
CA THR A 233 1.26 -27.05 6.00
C THR A 233 -0.03 -26.57 6.67
N ILE A 234 -0.75 -25.63 6.06
CA ILE A 234 -2.03 -25.12 6.56
C ILE A 234 -3.08 -26.23 6.58
N GLU A 235 -3.20 -27.02 5.51
CA GLU A 235 -4.15 -28.15 5.44
C GLU A 235 -3.92 -29.16 6.57
N ARG A 236 -2.64 -29.49 6.84
CA ARG A 236 -2.27 -30.36 7.96
C ARG A 236 -2.55 -29.73 9.32
N GLU A 237 -2.38 -28.41 9.48
CA GLU A 237 -2.73 -27.70 10.72
C GLU A 237 -4.24 -27.63 10.94
N LEU A 238 -5.05 -27.49 9.89
CA LEU A 238 -6.51 -27.41 9.99
C LEU A 238 -7.19 -28.77 10.21
N ASP A 239 -6.68 -29.82 9.56
CA ASP A 239 -7.31 -31.16 9.53
C ASP A 239 -8.81 -31.11 9.15
N ASP A 240 -9.16 -30.21 8.23
CA ASP A 240 -10.54 -29.98 7.78
C ASP A 240 -10.59 -29.59 6.31
N ASN A 241 -10.94 -30.55 5.46
CA ASN A 241 -11.02 -30.39 4.01
C ASN A 241 -12.28 -29.61 3.55
N THR A 242 -13.17 -29.22 4.46
CA THR A 242 -14.35 -28.40 4.12
C THR A 242 -14.03 -26.91 4.03
N LYS A 243 -12.85 -26.51 4.55
CA LYS A 243 -12.42 -25.12 4.60
C LYS A 243 -11.73 -24.71 3.31
N THR A 244 -11.99 -23.46 2.92
CA THR A 244 -11.30 -22.79 1.82
C THR A 244 -10.18 -21.95 2.38
N ILE A 245 -8.95 -22.11 1.90
CA ILE A 245 -7.80 -21.31 2.33
C ILE A 245 -7.70 -20.08 1.43
N ILE A 246 -7.51 -18.89 2.00
CA ILE A 246 -7.21 -17.67 1.24
C ILE A 246 -5.85 -17.11 1.66
N LEU A 247 -4.94 -17.03 0.69
CA LEU A 247 -3.62 -16.43 0.87
C LEU A 247 -3.70 -14.92 0.59
N PHE A 248 -3.41 -14.09 1.58
CA PHE A 248 -3.20 -12.65 1.41
C PHE A 248 -1.71 -12.36 1.33
N ILE A 249 -1.25 -11.86 0.18
CA ILE A 249 0.14 -11.50 -0.08
C ILE A 249 0.23 -9.99 -0.25
N ASP A 250 0.84 -9.31 0.71
CA ASP A 250 0.99 -7.85 0.70
C ASP A 250 2.27 -7.37 0.00
N GLY A 251 2.19 -6.24 -0.70
CA GLY A 251 3.36 -5.43 -1.02
C GLY A 251 4.30 -5.98 -2.10
N LEU A 252 3.77 -6.38 -3.28
CA LEU A 252 4.62 -6.83 -4.39
C LEU A 252 5.69 -5.79 -4.80
N ASP A 253 5.39 -4.49 -4.68
CA ASP A 253 6.29 -3.39 -5.03
C ASP A 253 7.36 -3.06 -3.95
N GLU A 254 7.44 -3.84 -2.87
CA GLU A 254 8.29 -3.50 -1.72
C GLU A 254 9.73 -4.02 -1.78
N THR A 255 10.07 -4.89 -2.74
CA THR A 255 11.45 -5.37 -2.98
C THR A 255 12.09 -4.67 -4.19
N ASP A 256 13.42 -4.63 -4.29
CA ASP A 256 14.16 -4.03 -5.44
C ASP A 256 14.39 -5.04 -6.60
N GLU A 257 13.70 -6.20 -6.57
CA GLU A 257 13.74 -7.17 -7.68
C GLU A 257 13.06 -6.61 -8.96
N ASP A 258 13.43 -7.18 -10.11
CA ASP A 258 12.82 -6.84 -11.39
C ASP A 258 11.31 -7.12 -11.39
N LEU A 259 10.54 -6.21 -11.99
CA LEU A 259 9.08 -6.31 -11.98
C LEU A 259 8.56 -7.54 -12.74
N GLU A 260 9.23 -7.97 -13.81
CA GLU A 260 8.84 -9.16 -14.57
C GLU A 260 9.03 -10.41 -13.73
N GLU A 261 10.16 -10.55 -13.02
CA GLU A 261 10.41 -11.69 -12.13
C GLU A 261 9.36 -11.83 -11.01
N LYS A 262 8.93 -10.71 -10.43
CA LYS A 262 7.88 -10.68 -9.39
C LYS A 262 6.54 -11.17 -9.92
N ILE A 263 6.17 -10.72 -11.12
CA ILE A 263 4.90 -11.09 -11.76
C ILE A 263 4.91 -12.56 -12.16
N ASP A 264 6.05 -13.04 -12.65
CA ASP A 264 6.25 -14.44 -13.03
C ASP A 264 6.09 -15.35 -11.83
N PHE A 265 6.64 -14.95 -10.68
CA PHE A 265 6.48 -15.65 -9.42
C PHE A 265 5.01 -15.79 -9.01
N ILE A 266 4.24 -14.69 -8.98
CA ILE A 266 2.83 -14.75 -8.55
C ILE A 266 1.94 -15.48 -9.56
N CYS A 267 2.21 -15.37 -10.86
CA CYS A 267 1.42 -16.03 -11.90
C CYS A 267 1.71 -17.53 -11.96
N SER A 268 2.97 -17.95 -11.80
CA SER A 268 3.32 -19.37 -11.69
C SER A 268 2.75 -19.99 -10.42
N SER A 269 2.76 -19.24 -9.31
CA SER A 269 2.09 -19.66 -8.08
C SER A 269 0.58 -19.83 -8.26
N ALA A 270 -0.10 -18.85 -8.87
CA ALA A 270 -1.53 -18.94 -9.19
C ALA A 270 -1.86 -20.14 -10.09
N THR A 271 -0.97 -20.44 -11.04
CA THR A 271 -1.11 -21.60 -11.92
C THR A 271 -0.99 -22.90 -11.14
N SER A 272 0.00 -23.01 -10.25
CA SER A 272 0.24 -24.20 -9.44
C SER A 272 -0.93 -24.53 -8.51
N ILE A 273 -1.56 -23.50 -7.93
CA ILE A 273 -2.72 -23.66 -7.03
C ILE A 273 -4.06 -23.69 -7.77
N SER A 274 -4.09 -23.49 -9.09
CA SER A 274 -5.33 -23.41 -9.87
C SER A 274 -6.18 -24.68 -9.77
N ALA A 275 -5.51 -25.85 -9.72
CA ALA A 275 -6.13 -27.16 -9.56
C ALA A 275 -6.79 -27.37 -8.18
N MET A 276 -6.39 -26.61 -7.16
CA MET A 276 -6.90 -26.71 -5.79
C MET A 276 -8.13 -25.80 -5.61
N SER A 277 -9.34 -26.29 -5.89
CA SER A 277 -10.56 -25.47 -5.92
C SER A 277 -10.89 -24.76 -4.60
N HIS A 278 -10.41 -25.29 -3.48
CA HIS A 278 -10.55 -24.73 -2.13
C HIS A 278 -9.47 -23.71 -1.77
N VAL A 279 -8.58 -23.34 -2.69
CA VAL A 279 -7.55 -22.31 -2.47
C VAL A 279 -7.86 -21.05 -3.27
N LYS A 280 -7.68 -19.91 -2.58
CA LYS A 280 -7.82 -18.55 -3.08
C LYS A 280 -6.55 -17.75 -2.81
N MET A 281 -6.32 -16.69 -3.58
CA MET A 281 -5.17 -15.82 -3.43
C MET A 281 -5.54 -14.37 -3.74
N VAL A 282 -5.07 -13.46 -2.88
CA VAL A 282 -5.20 -12.02 -3.02
C VAL A 282 -3.81 -11.41 -2.95
N VAL A 283 -3.43 -10.64 -3.97
CA VAL A 283 -2.12 -9.97 -4.04
C VAL A 283 -2.32 -8.46 -4.13
N THR A 284 -1.52 -7.69 -3.40
CA THR A 284 -1.54 -6.21 -3.47
C THR A 284 -0.26 -5.63 -4.08
N SER A 285 -0.38 -4.50 -4.77
CA SER A 285 0.77 -3.78 -5.35
C SER A 285 0.44 -2.31 -5.65
N ARG A 286 1.45 -1.46 -5.79
CA ARG A 286 1.34 -0.19 -6.55
C ARG A 286 0.85 -0.45 -7.99
N LEU A 287 0.30 0.61 -8.60
CA LEU A 287 -0.21 0.54 -9.96
C LEU A 287 0.92 0.17 -10.93
N ILE A 288 0.80 -1.00 -11.54
CA ILE A 288 1.69 -1.44 -12.61
C ILE A 288 1.18 -0.79 -13.88
N GLN A 289 1.95 0.13 -14.45
CA GLN A 289 1.56 0.84 -15.66
C GLN A 289 1.81 0.02 -16.94
N GLN A 290 2.66 -1.00 -16.85
CA GLN A 290 3.14 -1.76 -17.99
C GLN A 290 2.07 -2.76 -18.51
N GLU A 291 1.65 -2.64 -19.77
CA GLU A 291 0.52 -3.40 -20.32
C GLU A 291 0.82 -4.92 -20.42
N LYS A 292 2.03 -5.30 -20.87
CA LYS A 292 2.44 -6.72 -20.96
C LYS A 292 2.27 -7.44 -19.62
N GLN A 293 2.70 -6.78 -18.55
CA GLN A 293 2.61 -7.22 -17.17
C GLN A 293 1.15 -7.28 -16.71
N GLN A 294 0.37 -6.23 -16.99
CA GLN A 294 -1.05 -6.18 -16.70
C GLN A 294 -1.83 -7.32 -17.37
N GLN A 295 -1.57 -7.60 -18.66
CA GLN A 295 -2.17 -8.70 -19.40
C GLN A 295 -1.76 -10.06 -18.84
N LYS A 296 -0.50 -10.22 -18.42
CA LYS A 296 -0.01 -11.45 -17.78
C LYS A 296 -0.76 -11.71 -16.47
N ILE A 297 -0.94 -10.68 -15.65
CA ILE A 297 -1.73 -10.75 -14.41
C ILE A 297 -3.20 -11.10 -14.72
N GLU A 298 -3.81 -10.44 -15.71
CA GLU A 298 -5.23 -10.64 -16.06
C GLU A 298 -5.55 -12.08 -16.49
N LYS A 299 -4.59 -12.81 -17.05
CA LYS A 299 -4.77 -14.24 -17.40
C LYS A 299 -5.02 -15.12 -16.18
N HIS A 300 -4.55 -14.71 -15.00
CA HIS A 300 -4.59 -15.51 -13.78
C HIS A 300 -5.44 -14.87 -12.67
N PHE A 301 -5.62 -13.54 -12.68
CA PHE A 301 -6.26 -12.78 -11.60
C PHE A 301 -7.33 -11.82 -12.12
N ASP A 302 -8.42 -11.71 -11.36
CA ASP A 302 -9.34 -10.58 -11.47
C ASP A 302 -8.71 -9.35 -10.84
N ARG A 303 -8.57 -8.28 -11.63
CA ARG A 303 -7.89 -7.06 -11.22
C ARG A 303 -8.85 -6.04 -10.62
N PHE A 304 -8.40 -5.32 -9.61
CA PHE A 304 -9.16 -4.29 -8.90
C PHE A 304 -8.27 -3.09 -8.58
N ASN A 305 -8.86 -1.89 -8.59
CA ASN A 305 -8.24 -0.66 -8.09
C ASN A 305 -8.91 -0.25 -6.78
N ILE A 306 -8.12 0.19 -5.80
CA ILE A 306 -8.65 0.86 -4.61
C ILE A 306 -9.23 2.21 -5.02
N CYS A 307 -10.43 2.52 -4.54
CA CYS A 307 -11.08 3.80 -4.76
C CYS A 307 -10.47 4.89 -3.86
N ASP A 308 -10.35 6.09 -4.40
CA ASP A 308 -10.08 7.29 -3.60
C ASP A 308 -11.14 7.46 -2.50
N LEU A 309 -10.73 8.00 -1.35
CA LEU A 309 -11.67 8.41 -0.32
C LEU A 309 -12.52 9.58 -0.82
N SER A 310 -13.82 9.53 -0.52
CA SER A 310 -14.67 10.71 -0.72
C SER A 310 -14.27 11.82 0.24
N TYR A 311 -14.49 13.08 -0.16
CA TYR A 311 -14.24 14.24 0.71
C TYR A 311 -15.00 14.13 2.04
N ASN A 312 -16.21 13.58 2.02
CA ASN A 312 -17.00 13.39 3.23
C ASN A 312 -16.34 12.42 4.22
N VAL A 313 -15.74 11.33 3.71
CA VAL A 313 -15.01 10.37 4.53
C VAL A 313 -13.76 11.03 5.13
N ILE A 314 -12.99 11.77 4.32
CA ILE A 314 -11.80 12.51 4.80
C ILE A 314 -12.19 13.49 5.91
N ILE A 315 -13.24 14.28 5.71
CA ILE A 315 -13.72 15.25 6.70
C ILE A 315 -14.16 14.53 7.98
N SER A 316 -14.96 13.47 7.88
CA SER A 316 -15.41 12.71 9.05
C SER A 316 -14.26 12.10 9.84
N PHE A 317 -13.22 11.64 9.12
CA PHE A 317 -12.01 11.08 9.71
C PHE A 317 -11.23 12.16 10.46
N ILE A 318 -11.01 13.33 9.85
CA ILE A 318 -10.31 14.45 10.51
C ILE A 318 -11.11 14.94 11.72
N GLU A 319 -12.44 15.06 11.62
CA GLU A 319 -13.30 15.45 12.76
C GLU A 319 -13.15 14.48 13.93
N SER A 320 -13.04 13.17 13.67
CA SER A 320 -12.84 12.17 14.72
C SER A 320 -11.47 12.25 15.42
N MET A 321 -10.43 12.73 14.73
CA MET A 321 -9.10 12.94 15.31
C MET A 321 -8.98 14.27 16.09
N CYS A 322 -9.85 15.23 15.78
CA CYS A 322 -9.83 16.57 16.35
C CYS A 322 -10.88 16.72 17.47
N GLU A 323 -10.66 16.09 18.63
CA GLU A 323 -11.60 16.06 19.77
C GLU A 323 -12.16 17.44 20.20
N ASN A 324 -11.40 18.52 20.00
CA ASN A 324 -11.76 19.89 20.39
C ASN A 324 -11.92 20.88 19.22
N PHE A 325 -11.77 20.43 17.97
CA PHE A 325 -11.83 21.31 16.81
C PHE A 325 -13.05 20.98 15.97
N LYS A 326 -14.15 21.74 16.14
CA LYS A 326 -15.18 21.77 15.11
C LYS A 326 -14.58 22.43 13.89
N ILE A 327 -14.30 21.62 12.88
CA ILE A 327 -13.85 22.11 11.58
C ILE A 327 -14.85 23.17 11.10
N ASN A 328 -14.40 24.42 10.99
CA ASN A 328 -15.24 25.52 10.52
C ASN A 328 -15.71 25.24 9.07
N ASN A 329 -16.91 25.67 8.70
CA ASN A 329 -17.43 25.56 7.33
C ASN A 329 -16.44 26.14 6.31
N LYS A 330 -15.74 27.24 6.65
CA LYS A 330 -14.66 27.81 5.83
C LYS A 330 -13.54 26.80 5.51
N PHE A 331 -13.16 25.95 6.46
CA PHE A 331 -12.14 24.92 6.24
C PHE A 331 -12.64 23.79 5.36
N LYS A 332 -13.93 23.42 5.49
CA LYS A 332 -14.59 22.47 4.56
C LYS A 332 -14.62 23.04 3.15
N ASP A 333 -14.92 24.33 3.02
CA ASP A 333 -14.90 25.06 1.74
C ASP A 333 -13.47 25.14 1.18
N ASP A 334 -12.46 25.45 2.00
CA ASP A 334 -11.06 25.51 1.57
C ASP A 334 -10.54 24.13 1.12
N LEU A 335 -10.90 23.04 1.81
CA LEU A 335 -10.57 21.67 1.41
C LEU A 335 -11.21 21.25 0.07
N GLN A 336 -12.42 21.73 -0.20
CA GLN A 336 -13.18 21.38 -1.41
C GLN A 336 -12.84 22.28 -2.60
N ASN A 337 -12.53 23.56 -2.35
CA ASN A 337 -12.44 24.59 -3.38
C ASN A 337 -11.02 25.11 -3.62
N SER A 338 -10.06 24.91 -2.71
CA SER A 338 -8.67 25.25 -2.99
C SER A 338 -8.12 24.34 -4.08
N SER A 339 -7.71 24.93 -5.21
CA SER A 339 -7.07 24.26 -6.36
C SER A 339 -5.88 23.39 -5.93
N LEU A 340 -5.24 23.79 -4.83
CA LEU A 340 -4.04 23.18 -4.32
C LEU A 340 -4.33 22.08 -3.26
N MET A 341 -5.44 22.20 -2.52
CA MET A 341 -5.94 21.09 -1.67
C MET A 341 -6.55 19.95 -2.49
N LYS A 342 -7.12 20.26 -3.67
CA LYS A 342 -7.51 19.23 -4.66
C LYS A 342 -6.32 18.38 -5.13
N ALA A 343 -5.09 18.90 -5.03
CA ALA A 343 -3.87 18.17 -5.40
C ALA A 343 -3.38 17.22 -4.29
N LEU A 344 -3.90 17.31 -3.05
CA LEU A 344 -3.57 16.32 -2.02
C LEU A 344 -4.24 14.98 -2.35
N PRO A 345 -3.48 13.86 -2.33
CA PRO A 345 -4.06 12.55 -2.57
C PRO A 345 -5.17 12.25 -1.57
N ARG A 346 -6.32 11.82 -2.05
CA ARG A 346 -7.48 11.44 -1.23
C ARG A 346 -7.32 10.03 -0.64
N THR A 347 -6.24 9.87 0.10
CA THR A 347 -5.82 8.59 0.68
C THR A 347 -5.96 8.59 2.21
N PRO A 348 -6.14 7.42 2.85
CA PRO A 348 -6.12 7.29 4.30
C PRO A 348 -4.87 7.93 4.93
N LEU A 349 -3.69 7.72 4.34
CA LEU A 349 -2.45 8.27 4.86
C LEU A 349 -2.46 9.80 4.87
N SER A 350 -2.82 10.43 3.76
CA SER A 350 -2.93 11.90 3.70
C SER A 350 -3.90 12.43 4.77
N ALA A 351 -5.02 11.74 4.98
CA ALA A 351 -6.00 12.13 6.00
C ALA A 351 -5.45 12.01 7.43
N ILE A 352 -4.68 10.94 7.74
CA ILE A 352 -4.00 10.77 9.03
C ILE A 352 -2.98 11.88 9.29
N LEU A 353 -2.11 12.15 8.31
CA LEU A 353 -1.08 13.18 8.45
C LEU A 353 -1.71 14.56 8.63
N LEU A 354 -2.72 14.87 7.80
CA LEU A 354 -3.42 16.15 7.85
C LEU A 354 -4.20 16.32 9.15
N GLY A 355 -4.95 15.30 9.57
CA GLY A 355 -5.68 15.32 10.84
C GLY A 355 -4.77 15.53 12.04
N ARG A 356 -3.59 14.88 12.05
CA ARG A 356 -2.60 15.06 13.10
C ARG A 356 -2.03 16.48 13.15
N LEU A 357 -1.72 17.07 12.00
CA LEU A 357 -1.28 18.46 11.93
C LEU A 357 -2.36 19.39 12.47
N LEU A 358 -3.60 19.25 12.01
CA LEU A 358 -4.71 20.12 12.42
C LEU A 358 -5.00 20.07 13.91
N ALA A 359 -4.85 18.91 14.54
CA ALA A 359 -4.98 18.76 15.99
C ALA A 359 -4.01 19.66 16.79
N GLU A 360 -2.89 20.07 16.19
CA GLU A 360 -1.89 20.97 16.78
C GLU A 360 -2.10 22.46 16.42
N ASN A 361 -3.25 22.83 15.83
CA ASN A 361 -3.61 24.21 15.45
C ASN A 361 -2.62 24.89 14.50
N VAL A 362 -2.20 24.20 13.44
CA VAL A 362 -1.34 24.82 12.41
C VAL A 362 -2.05 25.99 11.74
N LYS A 363 -1.38 27.15 11.67
CA LYS A 363 -1.91 28.35 11.00
C LYS A 363 -1.97 28.23 9.48
N GLU A 364 -1.07 27.45 8.88
CA GLU A 364 -0.94 27.29 7.43
C GLU A 364 -0.98 25.81 7.02
N LEU A 365 -1.94 25.49 6.15
CA LEU A 365 -2.07 24.18 5.55
C LEU A 365 -0.90 23.89 4.59
N PRO A 366 -0.44 22.64 4.50
CA PRO A 366 0.53 22.25 3.50
C PRO A 366 -0.10 22.33 2.10
N SER A 367 0.71 22.78 1.15
CA SER A 367 0.34 22.99 -0.23
C SER A 367 0.50 21.71 -1.07
N THR A 368 1.45 20.84 -0.72
CA THR A 368 1.73 19.60 -1.46
C THR A 368 1.89 18.42 -0.51
N LEU A 369 1.85 17.19 -1.05
CA LEU A 369 2.12 16.00 -0.24
C LEU A 369 3.52 16.04 0.39
N PRO A 370 4.62 16.41 -0.31
CA PRO A 370 5.93 16.54 0.33
C PRO A 370 5.95 17.56 1.47
N GLU A 371 5.22 18.68 1.34
CA GLU A 371 5.12 19.65 2.43
C GLU A 371 4.34 19.10 3.63
N LEU A 372 3.27 18.33 3.38
CA LEU A 372 2.52 17.62 4.41
C LEU A 372 3.45 16.69 5.20
N TYR A 373 4.32 15.94 4.52
CA TYR A 373 5.35 15.11 5.17
C TYR A 373 6.38 15.93 5.93
N SER A 374 6.86 17.03 5.35
CA SER A 374 7.83 17.92 6.02
C SER A 374 7.27 18.46 7.33
N LYS A 375 6.06 19.04 7.33
CA LYS A 375 5.43 19.57 8.55
C LYS A 375 5.13 18.46 9.56
N TYR A 376 4.63 17.32 9.09
CA TYR A 376 4.32 16.19 9.97
C TYR A 376 5.57 15.61 10.66
N THR A 377 6.64 15.40 9.89
CA THR A 377 7.89 14.86 10.45
C THR A 377 8.56 15.84 11.40
N GLU A 378 8.54 17.14 11.13
CA GLU A 378 8.98 18.17 12.08
C GLU A 378 8.22 18.11 13.41
N LEU A 379 6.90 17.99 13.34
CA LEU A 379 6.03 17.83 14.51
C LEU A 379 6.42 16.58 15.30
N VAL A 380 6.45 15.41 14.67
CA VAL A 380 6.73 14.12 15.34
C VAL A 380 8.14 14.09 15.94
N LEU A 381 9.13 14.61 15.21
CA LEU A 381 10.51 14.64 15.69
C LEU A 381 10.73 15.63 16.84
N GLY A 382 9.73 16.47 17.17
CA GLY A 382 9.71 17.33 18.34
C GLY A 382 10.18 18.77 18.09
N ARG A 383 10.26 19.20 16.82
CA ARG A 383 10.65 20.58 16.48
C ARG A 383 9.70 21.61 17.09
N TRP A 384 8.43 21.26 17.22
CA TRP A 384 7.39 22.18 17.72
C TRP A 384 7.34 22.21 19.25
N ASP A 385 7.83 21.16 19.92
CA ASP A 385 7.99 21.17 21.37
C ASP A 385 9.07 22.19 21.79
N ILE A 386 10.11 22.35 20.97
CA ILE A 386 11.14 23.39 21.13
C ILE A 386 10.50 24.79 21.09
N GLN A 387 9.61 25.04 20.13
CA GLN A 387 8.89 26.33 20.01
C GLN A 387 7.99 26.61 21.22
N LYS A 388 7.52 25.56 21.91
CA LYS A 388 6.75 25.64 23.16
C LYS A 388 7.64 25.72 24.41
N GLY A 389 8.98 25.79 24.25
CA GLY A 389 9.96 25.88 25.34
C GLY A 389 10.41 24.53 25.92
N ASN A 390 9.98 23.41 25.32
CA ASN A 390 10.22 22.05 25.79
C ASN A 390 11.01 21.26 24.73
N GLY A 391 12.34 21.39 24.68
CA GLY A 391 13.16 20.58 23.77
C GLY A 391 14.49 21.23 23.41
N SER A 392 15.30 20.51 22.64
CA SER A 392 16.62 20.96 22.19
C SER A 392 16.73 20.92 20.66
N GLU A 393 17.02 22.08 20.04
CA GLU A 393 17.24 22.18 18.58
C GLU A 393 18.35 21.23 18.11
N LYS A 394 19.40 21.11 18.92
CA LYS A 394 20.53 20.22 18.64
C LYS A 394 20.12 18.74 18.66
N GLU A 395 19.19 18.35 19.53
CA GLU A 395 18.67 16.97 19.57
C GLU A 395 17.78 16.70 18.35
N TYR A 396 16.89 17.63 18.03
CA TYR A 396 16.05 17.55 16.84
C TYR A 396 16.88 17.39 15.55
N GLU A 397 17.86 18.27 15.32
CA GLU A 397 18.73 18.19 14.14
C GLU A 397 19.51 16.87 14.08
N THR A 398 19.99 16.40 15.22
CA THR A 398 20.73 15.13 15.32
C THR A 398 19.84 13.95 14.95
N ILE A 399 18.63 13.88 15.51
CA ILE A 399 17.65 12.85 15.19
C ILE A 399 17.27 12.91 13.71
N GLN A 400 17.03 14.10 13.16
CA GLN A 400 16.69 14.29 11.75
C GLN A 400 17.81 13.81 10.81
N ARG A 401 19.08 14.02 11.18
CA ARG A 401 20.23 13.53 10.41
C ARG A 401 20.36 12.02 10.48
N ILE A 402 20.20 11.45 11.67
CA ILE A 402 20.32 10.00 11.89
C ILE A 402 19.17 9.25 11.21
N ILE A 403 17.91 9.71 11.34
CA ILE A 403 16.77 9.05 10.69
C ILE A 403 16.90 9.07 9.15
N SER A 404 17.42 10.17 8.59
CA SER A 404 17.69 10.28 7.15
C SER A 404 18.78 9.30 6.72
N PHE A 405 19.85 9.18 7.52
CA PHE A 405 20.91 8.21 7.27
C PHE A 405 20.40 6.76 7.37
N VAL A 406 19.62 6.43 8.39
CA VAL A 406 19.00 5.11 8.57
C VAL A 406 18.11 4.76 7.37
N ALA A 407 17.27 5.69 6.92
CA ALA A 407 16.44 5.48 5.73
C ALA A 407 17.27 5.18 4.48
N GLY A 408 18.38 5.88 4.27
CA GLY A 408 19.28 5.60 3.15
C GLY A 408 20.04 4.31 3.27
N TYR A 409 20.59 4.02 4.44
CA TYR A 409 21.26 2.76 4.69
C TYR A 409 20.33 1.56 4.44
N MET A 410 19.08 1.63 4.92
CA MET A 410 18.09 0.59 4.68
C MET A 410 17.63 0.52 3.21
N THR A 411 17.54 1.64 2.50
CA THR A 411 17.10 1.63 1.08
C THR A 411 18.20 1.12 0.16
N ASP A 412 19.44 1.58 0.35
CA ASP A 412 20.58 1.19 -0.49
C ASP A 412 20.97 -0.29 -0.33
N ASN A 413 20.60 -0.93 0.80
CA ASN A 413 20.84 -2.35 1.07
C ASN A 413 19.56 -3.22 0.98
N ASP A 414 18.43 -2.66 0.53
CA ASP A 414 17.11 -3.30 0.48
C ASP A 414 16.66 -3.97 1.79
N PHE A 415 16.92 -3.31 2.93
CA PHE A 415 16.48 -3.75 4.25
C PHE A 415 15.09 -3.20 4.60
N GLU A 416 14.27 -4.09 5.18
CA GLU A 416 13.01 -3.74 5.83
C GLU A 416 13.22 -3.43 7.32
N PHE A 417 14.11 -4.16 7.98
CA PHE A 417 14.42 -4.05 9.40
C PHE A 417 15.89 -3.67 9.62
N LEU A 418 16.16 -2.90 10.67
CA LEU A 418 17.50 -2.56 11.13
C LEU A 418 17.69 -3.00 12.59
N GLY A 419 18.65 -3.88 12.85
CA GLY A 419 18.90 -4.41 14.19
C GLY A 419 19.34 -3.33 15.19
N LEU A 420 18.93 -3.43 16.46
CA LEU A 420 19.25 -2.41 17.48
C LEU A 420 20.75 -2.18 17.69
N ARG A 421 21.58 -3.23 17.57
CA ARG A 421 23.04 -3.10 17.71
C ARG A 421 23.64 -2.25 16.60
N GLU A 422 23.12 -2.41 15.39
CA GLU A 422 23.56 -1.64 14.23
C GLU A 422 23.07 -0.19 14.34
N LEU A 423 21.82 0.01 14.76
CA LEU A 423 21.30 1.33 15.11
C LEU A 423 22.17 2.04 16.16
N GLU A 424 22.52 1.34 17.25
CA GLU A 424 23.39 1.87 18.30
C GLU A 424 24.76 2.29 17.73
N THR A 425 25.35 1.47 16.85
CA THR A 425 26.59 1.80 16.17
C THR A 425 26.47 3.08 15.35
N ILE A 426 25.37 3.24 14.59
CA ILE A 426 25.09 4.47 13.83
C ILE A 426 25.03 5.70 14.74
N PHE A 427 24.32 5.62 15.88
CA PHE A 427 24.25 6.72 16.84
C PHE A 427 25.63 7.06 17.42
N VAL A 428 26.36 6.05 17.91
CA VAL A 428 27.67 6.25 18.53
C VAL A 428 28.65 6.86 17.54
N ASP A 429 28.74 6.32 16.32
CA ASP A 429 29.66 6.81 15.31
C ASP A 429 29.32 8.23 14.87
N TYR A 430 28.04 8.52 14.62
CA TYR A 430 27.59 9.85 14.22
C TYR A 430 27.98 10.92 15.24
N LEU A 431 27.75 10.65 16.54
CA LEU A 431 27.99 11.59 17.63
C LEU A 431 29.49 11.71 17.95
N LYS A 432 30.24 10.60 17.91
CA LYS A 432 31.68 10.56 18.18
C LYS A 432 32.47 11.34 17.14
N ILE A 433 32.18 11.13 15.85
CA ILE A 433 32.85 11.85 14.75
C ILE A 433 32.64 13.35 14.86
N ARG A 434 31.44 13.79 15.24
CA ARG A 434 31.05 15.21 15.31
C ARG A 434 31.29 15.85 16.68
N ARG A 435 31.74 15.08 17.68
CA ARG A 435 31.96 15.53 19.07
C ARG A 435 30.78 16.33 19.62
N THR A 436 29.56 15.85 19.40
CA THR A 436 28.35 16.60 19.76
C THR A 436 28.18 16.72 21.28
N GLY A 437 28.77 15.82 22.07
CA GLY A 437 28.62 15.80 23.53
C GLY A 437 27.23 15.37 24.02
N GLN A 438 26.38 14.85 23.13
CA GLN A 438 25.08 14.26 23.47
C GLN A 438 25.23 12.78 23.81
N ASP A 439 24.34 12.28 24.67
CA ASP A 439 24.30 10.87 25.05
C ASP A 439 23.63 10.03 23.94
N ALA A 440 24.39 9.08 23.37
CA ALA A 440 23.94 8.22 22.29
C ALA A 440 22.74 7.34 22.69
N HIS A 441 22.77 6.76 23.90
CA HIS A 441 21.71 5.86 24.37
C HIS A 441 20.42 6.61 24.68
N ALA A 442 20.52 7.81 25.26
CA ALA A 442 19.36 8.65 25.53
C ALA A 442 18.69 9.10 24.22
N LEU A 443 19.48 9.53 23.23
CA LEU A 443 18.98 9.92 21.92
C LEU A 443 18.38 8.73 21.16
N MET A 444 19.04 7.57 21.18
CA MET A 444 18.52 6.36 20.55
C MET A 444 17.19 5.94 21.18
N ARG A 445 17.06 5.99 22.51
CA ARG A 445 15.80 5.71 23.20
C ARG A 445 14.70 6.70 22.79
N SER A 446 15.03 8.00 22.71
CA SER A 446 14.11 9.03 22.22
C SER A 446 13.66 8.75 20.78
N PHE A 447 14.58 8.34 19.91
CA PHE A 447 14.31 7.97 18.52
C PHE A 447 13.36 6.76 18.41
N ILE A 448 13.62 5.69 19.16
CA ILE A 448 12.77 4.47 19.14
C ILE A 448 11.36 4.78 19.65
N ASN A 449 11.22 5.75 20.57
CA ASN A 449 9.93 6.20 21.08
C ASN A 449 9.15 7.09 20.09
N LYS A 450 9.69 7.44 18.92
CA LYS A 450 8.95 8.14 17.84
C LYS A 450 8.07 7.17 17.07
N THR A 451 7.13 6.58 17.81
CA THR A 451 6.27 5.48 17.34
C THR A 451 5.36 5.85 16.17
N GLU A 452 5.21 7.11 15.83
CA GLU A 452 4.40 7.55 14.69
C GLU A 452 5.10 7.29 13.34
N ILE A 453 6.43 7.19 13.34
CA ILE A 453 7.25 6.98 12.14
C ILE A 453 7.98 5.63 12.21
N ILE A 454 8.51 5.28 13.38
CA ILE A 454 9.34 4.10 13.59
C ILE A 454 8.52 3.03 14.32
N GLY A 455 8.53 1.82 13.78
CA GLY A 455 8.06 0.60 14.44
C GLY A 455 9.21 -0.13 15.11
N PHE A 456 8.90 -0.91 16.13
CA PHE A 456 9.83 -1.80 16.81
C PHE A 456 9.30 -3.23 16.77
N ASP A 457 10.14 -4.15 16.31
CA ASP A 457 9.90 -5.58 16.32
C ASP A 457 10.66 -6.22 17.48
N PRO A 458 9.98 -6.68 18.54
CA PRO A 458 10.62 -7.26 19.71
C PRO A 458 11.24 -8.64 19.43
N GLU A 459 10.73 -9.39 18.45
CA GLU A 459 11.25 -10.73 18.11
C GLU A 459 12.56 -10.61 17.34
N LYS A 460 12.61 -9.71 16.36
CA LYS A 460 13.83 -9.42 15.59
C LYS A 460 14.79 -8.51 16.34
N ASN A 461 14.33 -7.89 17.43
CA ASN A 461 15.04 -6.84 18.16
C ASN A 461 15.58 -5.76 17.20
N ALA A 462 14.68 -5.25 16.36
CA ALA A 462 14.98 -4.39 15.23
C ALA A 462 13.93 -3.29 15.06
N ILE A 463 14.32 -2.18 14.43
CA ILE A 463 13.41 -1.11 14.04
C ILE A 463 13.02 -1.24 12.57
N PHE A 464 11.92 -0.61 12.18
CA PHE A 464 11.51 -0.45 10.79
C PHE A 464 10.73 0.86 10.61
N PHE A 465 10.53 1.32 9.38
CA PHE A 465 9.63 2.44 9.10
C PHE A 465 8.19 1.94 9.01
N LYS A 466 7.26 2.53 9.78
CA LYS A 466 5.85 2.12 9.78
C LYS A 466 5.16 2.21 8.43
N HIS A 467 5.67 3.06 7.55
CA HIS A 467 5.20 3.18 6.19
C HIS A 467 6.37 3.47 5.24
N LYS A 468 6.41 2.80 4.09
CA LYS A 468 7.47 2.91 3.06
C LYS A 468 7.77 4.36 2.67
N THR A 469 6.76 5.21 2.66
CA THR A 469 6.91 6.62 2.26
C THR A 469 7.69 7.46 3.24
N PHE A 470 7.71 7.11 4.54
CA PHE A 470 8.62 7.77 5.46
C PHE A 470 10.06 7.42 5.11
N LYS A 471 10.34 6.15 4.77
CA LYS A 471 11.66 5.73 4.28
C LYS A 471 12.03 6.50 3.01
N GLU A 472 11.13 6.58 2.02
CA GLU A 472 11.35 7.34 0.77
C GLU A 472 11.60 8.84 1.04
N PHE A 473 10.80 9.47 1.92
CA PHE A 473 10.94 10.89 2.30
C PHE A 473 12.26 11.17 3.03
N PHE A 474 12.64 10.33 3.99
CA PHE A 474 13.89 10.50 4.73
C PHE A 474 15.12 10.18 3.88
N TYR A 475 15.01 9.28 2.90
CA TYR A 475 16.07 9.08 1.92
C TYR A 475 16.23 10.28 0.98
N ALA A 476 15.13 10.86 0.51
CA ALA A 476 15.17 12.12 -0.23
C ALA A 476 15.82 13.24 0.60
N THR A 477 15.48 13.31 1.90
CA THR A 477 16.11 14.23 2.85
C THR A 477 17.61 13.98 2.97
N LEU A 478 18.06 12.73 3.03
CA LEU A 478 19.49 12.37 3.05
C LEU A 478 20.22 12.85 1.80
N GLN A 479 19.65 12.62 0.61
CA GLN A 479 20.27 13.06 -0.65
C GLN A 479 20.46 14.58 -0.65
N PHE A 480 19.42 15.33 -0.25
CA PHE A 480 19.50 16.79 -0.16
C PHE A 480 20.53 17.25 0.88
N GLN A 481 20.57 16.58 2.03
CA GLN A 481 21.51 16.87 3.11
C GLN A 481 22.98 16.64 2.75
N GLN A 482 23.28 15.67 1.89
CA GLN A 482 24.65 15.29 1.50
C GLN A 482 25.12 16.00 0.23
N LYS A 483 24.23 16.17 -0.75
CA LYS A 483 24.57 16.61 -2.11
C LYS A 483 23.90 17.93 -2.50
N GLY A 484 23.09 18.51 -1.61
CA GLY A 484 22.38 19.75 -1.88
C GLY A 484 21.38 19.59 -3.03
N ILE A 485 21.23 20.62 -3.85
CA ILE A 485 20.32 20.64 -5.01
C ILE A 485 20.84 19.74 -6.16
N GLU A 486 22.16 19.50 -6.20
CA GLU A 486 22.88 18.81 -7.27
C GLU A 486 22.96 17.28 -7.12
N ALA A 487 22.14 16.66 -6.25
CA ALA A 487 22.14 15.20 -6.13
C ALA A 487 21.88 14.53 -7.50
N PRO A 488 22.49 13.39 -7.83
CA PRO A 488 22.23 12.70 -9.08
C PRO A 488 20.78 12.22 -9.17
N ILE A 489 20.21 12.26 -10.36
CA ILE A 489 18.89 11.67 -10.66
C ILE A 489 19.10 10.15 -10.85
N LYS A 490 18.32 9.33 -10.15
CA LYS A 490 18.40 7.86 -10.24
C LYS A 490 17.04 7.31 -10.69
N LYS A 491 16.96 6.90 -11.97
CA LYS A 491 15.77 6.26 -12.59
C LYS A 491 14.44 6.88 -12.13
N PRO A 492 14.15 8.15 -12.45
CA PRO A 492 13.06 8.90 -11.83
C PRO A 492 11.67 8.36 -12.17
N PHE A 493 11.55 7.54 -13.23
CA PHE A 493 10.31 6.92 -13.68
C PHE A 493 10.19 5.44 -13.28
N ASP A 494 11.12 4.91 -12.49
CA ASP A 494 11.03 3.55 -11.96
C ASP A 494 10.09 3.48 -10.73
N LEU A 495 9.24 2.44 -10.62
CA LEU A 495 8.23 2.33 -9.56
C LEU A 495 8.80 2.30 -8.13
N TYR A 496 10.05 1.83 -7.97
CA TYR A 496 10.75 1.82 -6.69
C TYR A 496 11.34 3.19 -6.37
N TRP A 497 11.96 3.86 -7.35
CA TRP A 497 12.69 5.13 -7.15
C TRP A 497 11.83 6.40 -7.30
N GLN A 498 10.71 6.33 -8.01
CA GLN A 498 9.84 7.47 -8.31
C GLN A 498 9.39 8.26 -7.06
N GLY A 499 9.05 7.56 -5.98
CA GLY A 499 8.61 8.19 -4.73
C GLY A 499 9.71 9.05 -4.09
N ILE A 500 10.97 8.62 -4.20
CA ILE A 500 12.14 9.35 -3.67
C ILE A 500 12.34 10.64 -4.46
N GLU A 501 12.31 10.56 -5.79
CA GLU A 501 12.47 11.72 -6.67
C GLU A 501 11.35 12.76 -6.43
N TYR A 502 10.11 12.29 -6.29
CA TYR A 502 8.96 13.12 -5.93
C TYR A 502 9.17 13.90 -4.63
N PHE A 503 9.58 13.21 -3.55
CA PHE A 503 9.85 13.86 -2.27
C PHE A 503 11.06 14.80 -2.35
N TYR A 504 12.09 14.42 -3.09
CA TYR A 504 13.30 15.24 -3.24
C TYR A 504 13.00 16.58 -3.92
N LEU A 505 12.21 16.57 -5.01
CA LEU A 505 11.71 17.80 -5.65
C LEU A 505 10.87 18.64 -4.69
N GLY A 506 10.03 18.01 -3.87
CA GLY A 506 9.22 18.71 -2.88
C GLY A 506 10.00 19.28 -1.69
N ILE A 507 11.18 18.74 -1.38
CA ILE A 507 12.11 19.29 -0.39
C ILE A 507 12.80 20.54 -0.95
N ILE A 508 13.22 20.50 -2.22
CA ILE A 508 13.85 21.63 -2.90
C ILE A 508 12.86 22.76 -3.17
N LYS A 509 11.65 22.42 -3.63
CA LYS A 509 10.55 23.30 -4.08
C LYS A 509 10.86 24.18 -5.30
N ASP A 510 12.02 24.81 -5.32
CA ASP A 510 12.53 25.64 -6.41
C ASP A 510 13.68 24.91 -7.13
N ALA A 511 13.34 24.15 -8.17
CA ALA A 511 14.23 23.15 -8.79
C ALA A 511 14.39 23.32 -10.32
N PRO A 512 14.68 24.53 -10.85
CA PRO A 512 14.63 24.81 -12.28
C PRO A 512 15.55 23.91 -13.11
N LEU A 513 16.81 23.79 -12.67
CA LEU A 513 17.80 22.94 -13.35
C LEU A 513 17.40 21.47 -13.36
N ARG A 514 16.82 20.98 -12.26
CA ARG A 514 16.43 19.58 -12.12
C ARG A 514 15.18 19.26 -12.93
N ILE A 515 14.20 20.16 -12.98
CA ILE A 515 13.02 20.04 -13.84
C ILE A 515 13.41 20.06 -15.32
N ASP A 516 14.34 20.93 -15.72
CA ASP A 516 14.86 20.92 -17.09
C ASP A 516 15.61 19.61 -17.41
N GLN A 517 16.45 19.11 -16.48
CA GLN A 517 17.13 17.82 -16.64
C GLN A 517 16.13 16.66 -16.81
N ILE A 518 15.15 16.54 -15.90
CA ILE A 518 14.17 15.44 -15.94
C ILE A 518 13.31 15.53 -17.20
N SER A 519 12.86 16.72 -17.60
CA SER A 519 12.07 16.88 -18.83
C SER A 519 12.86 16.55 -20.09
N ARG A 520 14.20 16.68 -20.08
CA ARG A 520 15.08 16.28 -21.20
C ARG A 520 15.49 14.82 -21.19
N LEU A 521 15.21 14.07 -20.12
CA LEU A 521 15.50 12.65 -20.11
C LEU A 521 14.76 11.97 -21.26
N VAL A 522 15.54 11.27 -22.08
CA VAL A 522 15.05 10.44 -23.16
C VAL A 522 14.70 9.09 -22.55
N PRO A 523 13.42 8.70 -22.55
CA PRO A 523 13.01 7.39 -22.05
C PRO A 523 13.70 6.25 -22.83
N GLU A 524 14.09 5.19 -22.13
CA GLU A 524 14.74 4.01 -22.72
C GLU A 524 13.82 3.24 -23.66
N ASN A 525 12.50 3.31 -23.42
CA ASN A 525 11.47 2.63 -24.20
C ASN A 525 10.14 3.40 -24.15
N GLU A 526 9.17 2.99 -24.98
CA GLU A 526 7.87 3.67 -25.08
C GLU A 526 7.07 3.59 -23.79
N LEU A 527 7.27 2.53 -23.01
CA LEU A 527 6.62 2.40 -21.72
C LEU A 527 7.11 3.47 -20.75
N GLU A 528 8.43 3.68 -20.64
CA GLU A 528 8.98 4.76 -19.83
C GLU A 528 8.51 6.13 -20.36
N SER A 529 8.30 6.29 -21.67
CA SER A 529 7.66 7.49 -22.23
C SER A 529 6.23 7.70 -21.71
N LEU A 530 5.45 6.63 -21.60
CA LEU A 530 4.10 6.69 -21.01
C LEU A 530 4.15 6.97 -19.50
N VAL A 531 5.13 6.41 -18.79
CA VAL A 531 5.33 6.70 -17.36
C VAL A 531 5.70 8.17 -17.16
N LYS A 532 6.64 8.69 -17.94
CA LYS A 532 7.00 10.11 -17.96
C LYS A 532 5.77 10.99 -18.21
N LEU A 533 4.99 10.69 -19.25
CA LEU A 533 3.78 11.45 -19.58
C LEU A 533 2.75 11.45 -18.43
N SER A 534 2.63 10.35 -17.69
CA SER A 534 1.62 10.21 -16.64
C SER A 534 2.05 10.69 -15.26
N SER A 535 3.36 10.79 -14.99
CA SER A 535 3.89 11.10 -13.65
C SER A 535 4.63 12.43 -13.57
N PHE A 536 5.06 12.99 -14.69
CA PHE A 536 5.87 14.21 -14.66
C PHE A 536 5.09 15.43 -14.14
N SER A 537 3.76 15.45 -14.29
CA SER A 537 2.90 16.44 -13.65
C SER A 537 3.08 16.48 -12.12
N ASP A 538 3.22 15.32 -11.47
CA ASP A 538 3.40 15.24 -10.02
C ASP A 538 4.74 15.87 -9.60
N PHE A 539 5.78 15.71 -10.43
CA PHE A 539 7.09 16.33 -10.22
C PHE A 539 7.03 17.85 -10.35
N LEU A 540 6.31 18.36 -11.36
CA LEU A 540 6.09 19.80 -11.54
C LEU A 540 5.31 20.39 -10.35
N LEU A 541 4.27 19.69 -9.87
CA LEU A 541 3.50 20.11 -8.70
C LEU A 541 4.30 20.04 -7.39
N ALA A 542 5.19 19.05 -7.25
CA ALA A 542 6.08 18.98 -6.09
C ALA A 542 7.06 20.17 -6.05
N ALA A 543 7.57 20.58 -7.22
CA ALA A 543 8.48 21.71 -7.39
C ALA A 543 7.75 23.03 -7.75
N TYR A 544 6.57 23.29 -7.17
CA TYR A 544 5.70 24.41 -7.53
C TYR A 544 6.29 25.81 -7.32
N GLN A 545 7.40 25.96 -6.57
CA GLN A 545 8.07 27.25 -6.37
C GLN A 545 9.11 27.56 -7.45
N THR A 546 9.38 26.61 -8.35
CA THR A 546 10.24 26.82 -9.51
C THR A 546 9.70 27.97 -10.36
N PRO A 547 10.58 28.86 -10.90
CA PRO A 547 10.16 29.89 -11.84
C PRO A 547 9.22 29.33 -12.89
N TYR A 548 8.02 29.90 -12.96
CA TYR A 548 6.92 29.29 -13.71
C TYR A 548 7.25 29.09 -15.19
N LYS A 549 8.11 29.94 -15.77
CA LYS A 549 8.65 29.78 -17.13
C LYS A 549 9.33 28.42 -17.37
N GLU A 550 10.01 27.88 -16.37
CA GLU A 550 10.66 26.56 -16.48
C GLU A 550 9.60 25.43 -16.44
N ILE A 551 8.52 25.62 -15.67
CA ILE A 551 7.35 24.74 -15.68
C ILE A 551 6.66 24.76 -17.04
N GLU A 552 6.47 25.94 -17.64
CA GLU A 552 5.91 26.12 -18.99
C GLU A 552 6.74 25.39 -20.03
N ALA A 553 8.06 25.57 -20.00
CA ALA A 553 8.98 24.92 -20.94
C ALA A 553 8.97 23.38 -20.78
N ALA A 554 8.98 22.88 -19.54
CA ALA A 554 8.98 21.45 -19.24
C ALA A 554 7.64 20.78 -19.61
N LEU A 555 6.51 21.44 -19.34
CA LEU A 555 5.18 20.98 -19.76
C LEU A 555 5.06 20.94 -21.28
N SER A 556 5.43 22.03 -21.96
CA SER A 556 5.40 22.14 -23.42
C SER A 556 6.20 21.00 -24.07
N ARG A 557 7.43 20.76 -23.58
CA ARG A 557 8.28 19.65 -24.03
C ARG A 557 7.61 18.29 -23.87
N THR A 558 6.94 18.05 -22.75
CA THR A 558 6.26 16.77 -22.48
C THR A 558 5.09 16.52 -23.42
N PHE A 559 4.32 17.57 -23.76
CA PHE A 559 3.24 17.46 -24.73
C PHE A 559 3.76 17.27 -26.16
N VAL A 560 4.87 17.94 -26.51
CA VAL A 560 5.57 17.73 -27.78
C VAL A 560 6.06 16.28 -27.90
N ASP A 561 6.72 15.76 -26.85
CA ASP A 561 7.17 14.36 -26.78
C ASP A 561 6.00 13.39 -27.00
N ALA A 562 4.83 13.65 -26.40
CA ALA A 562 3.63 12.84 -26.58
C ALA A 562 3.08 12.87 -28.01
N ALA A 563 3.08 14.05 -28.66
CA ALA A 563 2.62 14.20 -30.04
C ALA A 563 3.56 13.52 -31.04
N ILE A 564 4.88 13.66 -30.83
CA ILE A 564 5.91 12.96 -31.61
C ILE A 564 5.78 11.45 -31.43
N LEU A 565 5.61 10.98 -30.18
CA LEU A 565 5.40 9.55 -29.89
C LEU A 565 4.17 9.00 -30.64
N TYR A 566 3.03 9.68 -30.55
CA TYR A 566 1.82 9.29 -31.26
C TYR A 566 2.08 9.16 -32.78
N ASN A 567 2.64 10.19 -33.40
CA ASN A 567 2.87 10.17 -34.84
C ASN A 567 3.93 9.17 -35.27
N LYS A 568 4.97 8.96 -34.46
CA LYS A 568 5.98 7.92 -34.69
C LYS A 568 5.34 6.53 -34.77
N ILE A 569 4.41 6.23 -33.87
CA ILE A 569 3.68 4.94 -33.83
C ILE A 569 2.73 4.82 -35.03
N VAL A 570 1.92 5.86 -35.30
CA VAL A 570 0.92 5.83 -36.38
C VAL A 570 1.57 5.76 -37.77
N SER A 571 2.69 6.45 -37.97
CA SER A 571 3.45 6.43 -39.22
C SER A 571 4.25 5.14 -39.44
N LYS A 572 4.26 4.20 -38.47
CA LYS A 572 5.00 2.92 -38.52
C LYS A 572 6.50 3.10 -38.80
N LYS A 573 7.10 4.21 -38.33
CA LYS A 573 8.55 4.46 -38.50
C LYS A 573 9.40 3.44 -37.74
N GLU A 574 8.89 2.91 -36.63
CA GLU A 574 9.50 1.86 -35.83
C GLU A 574 8.43 0.83 -35.42
N GLU A 575 8.79 -0.45 -35.37
CA GLU A 575 7.92 -1.50 -34.84
C GLU A 575 7.87 -1.43 -33.32
N THR A 576 6.67 -1.31 -32.79
CA THR A 576 6.41 -1.21 -31.36
C THR A 576 5.19 -2.05 -30.98
N TRP A 577 5.13 -2.47 -29.72
CA TRP A 577 3.98 -3.19 -29.18
C TRP A 577 2.69 -2.34 -29.26
N LEU A 578 2.82 -1.01 -29.27
CA LEU A 578 1.72 -0.07 -29.45
C LEU A 578 1.08 -0.15 -30.85
N ASN A 579 1.76 -0.69 -31.86
CA ASN A 579 1.15 -0.92 -33.18
C ASN A 579 0.06 -2.01 -33.16
N GLN A 580 -0.05 -2.78 -32.07
CA GLN A 580 -1.16 -3.73 -31.87
C GLN A 580 -2.47 -3.04 -31.54
N LEU A 581 -2.43 -1.77 -31.11
CA LEU A 581 -3.62 -0.99 -30.83
C LEU A 581 -4.19 -0.36 -32.12
N PRO A 582 -5.52 -0.23 -32.24
CA PRO A 582 -6.13 0.65 -33.22
C PRO A 582 -5.76 2.11 -32.98
N GLU A 583 -5.67 2.91 -34.06
CA GLU A 583 -5.21 4.29 -33.99
C GLU A 583 -6.03 5.15 -33.02
N LEU A 584 -7.37 4.99 -33.05
CA LEU A 584 -8.25 5.76 -32.16
C LEU A 584 -8.07 5.36 -30.69
N GLN A 585 -7.74 4.09 -30.42
CA GLN A 585 -7.47 3.62 -29.06
C GLN A 585 -6.13 4.17 -28.54
N LEU A 586 -5.12 4.23 -29.41
CA LEU A 586 -3.84 4.87 -29.08
C LEU A 586 -4.04 6.36 -28.76
N LEU A 587 -4.79 7.08 -29.60
CA LEU A 587 -5.10 8.49 -29.38
C LEU A 587 -5.82 8.66 -28.04
N CYS A 588 -6.87 7.87 -27.79
CA CYS A 588 -7.63 7.90 -26.55
C CYS A 588 -6.76 7.62 -25.32
N MET A 589 -5.88 6.62 -25.38
CA MET A 589 -4.97 6.27 -24.28
C MET A 589 -4.08 7.46 -23.89
N LEU A 590 -3.45 8.11 -24.87
CA LEU A 590 -2.60 9.28 -24.63
C LEU A 590 -3.41 10.48 -24.15
N THR A 591 -4.58 10.73 -24.74
CA THR A 591 -5.50 11.80 -24.29
C THR A 591 -5.93 11.60 -22.85
N THR A 592 -6.30 10.38 -22.45
CA THR A 592 -6.67 10.07 -21.07
C THR A 592 -5.49 10.26 -20.12
N ALA A 593 -4.29 9.86 -20.53
CA ALA A 593 -3.08 10.07 -19.74
C ALA A 593 -2.83 11.57 -19.47
N VAL A 594 -2.88 12.42 -20.50
CA VAL A 594 -2.67 13.87 -20.33
C VAL A 594 -3.80 14.54 -19.55
N LYS A 595 -5.07 14.17 -19.79
CA LYS A 595 -6.22 14.71 -19.03
C LYS A 595 -6.10 14.37 -17.55
N LYS A 596 -5.78 13.12 -17.21
CA LYS A 596 -5.66 12.71 -15.81
C LYS A 596 -4.50 13.41 -15.10
N SER A 597 -3.41 13.68 -15.81
CA SER A 597 -2.16 14.14 -15.20
C SER A 597 -2.05 15.67 -15.16
N TYR A 598 -2.65 16.39 -16.12
CA TYR A 598 -2.44 17.83 -16.29
C TYR A 598 -3.69 18.70 -16.10
N SER A 599 -4.85 18.12 -15.73
CA SER A 599 -6.07 18.90 -15.42
C SER A 599 -6.02 19.50 -14.01
N TYR A 600 -5.03 20.36 -13.77
CA TYR A 600 -4.91 21.20 -12.57
C TYR A 600 -4.90 22.68 -12.98
N ASP A 601 -5.61 23.53 -12.23
CA ASP A 601 -5.65 24.98 -12.49
C ASP A 601 -4.24 25.61 -12.49
N PHE A 602 -3.31 25.02 -11.73
CA PHE A 602 -1.90 25.42 -11.70
C PHE A 602 -1.27 25.39 -13.10
N PHE A 603 -1.65 24.46 -13.98
CA PHE A 603 -1.09 24.33 -15.33
C PHE A 603 -1.79 25.17 -16.39
N LEU A 604 -2.91 25.85 -16.07
CA LEU A 604 -3.70 26.59 -17.05
C LEU A 604 -2.87 27.62 -17.85
N PRO A 605 -2.04 28.48 -17.22
CA PRO A 605 -1.18 29.40 -17.98
C PRO A 605 -0.15 28.69 -18.86
N ALA A 606 0.37 27.54 -18.40
CA ALA A 606 1.37 26.77 -19.14
C ALA A 606 0.76 26.05 -20.35
N LEU A 607 -0.48 25.59 -20.24
CA LEU A 607 -1.24 25.03 -21.36
C LEU A 607 -1.50 26.10 -22.43
N HIS A 608 -1.83 27.33 -22.04
CA HIS A 608 -1.98 28.44 -22.97
C HIS A 608 -0.66 28.79 -23.67
N GLU A 609 0.44 28.90 -22.93
CA GLU A 609 1.76 29.18 -23.51
C GLU A 609 2.19 28.05 -24.45
N ALA A 610 2.05 26.79 -24.04
CA ALA A 610 2.34 25.63 -24.88
C ALA A 610 1.51 25.64 -26.18
N LYS A 611 0.25 26.08 -26.13
CA LYS A 611 -0.60 26.23 -27.32
C LYS A 611 -0.06 27.31 -28.26
N ILE A 612 0.37 28.45 -27.73
CA ILE A 612 0.96 29.54 -28.53
C ILE A 612 2.28 29.07 -29.17
N LEU A 613 3.15 28.44 -28.38
CA LEU A 613 4.42 27.87 -28.85
C LEU A 613 4.20 26.82 -29.95
N ALA A 614 3.20 25.96 -29.81
CA ALA A 614 2.84 24.97 -30.83
C ALA A 614 2.40 25.61 -32.15
N GLU A 615 1.68 26.74 -32.11
CA GLU A 615 1.24 27.45 -33.32
C GLU A 615 2.41 28.11 -34.07
N ILE A 616 3.46 28.55 -33.38
CA ILE A 616 4.60 29.25 -33.99
C ILE A 616 5.79 28.32 -34.31
N ASP A 617 5.81 27.11 -33.77
CA ASP A 617 6.90 26.15 -34.00
C ASP A 617 6.87 25.62 -35.44
N THR A 618 7.85 26.05 -36.23
CA THR A 618 8.04 25.64 -37.63
C THR A 618 8.81 24.34 -37.79
N SER A 619 9.37 23.78 -36.70
CA SER A 619 10.11 22.53 -36.72
C SER A 619 9.21 21.29 -36.67
N LEU A 620 7.99 21.42 -36.14
CA LEU A 620 7.00 20.35 -36.07
C LEU A 620 6.35 20.09 -37.43
N LEU A 621 6.15 18.81 -37.75
CA LEU A 621 5.29 18.43 -38.88
C LEU A 621 3.84 18.86 -38.60
N ASP A 622 3.07 19.15 -39.65
CA ASP A 622 1.67 19.60 -39.50
C ASP A 622 0.83 18.58 -38.71
N ASP A 623 1.05 17.28 -38.91
CA ASP A 623 0.39 16.23 -38.14
C ASP A 623 0.81 16.23 -36.66
N GLU A 624 2.07 16.54 -36.35
CA GLU A 624 2.58 16.62 -34.96
C GLU A 624 1.99 17.83 -34.26
N ARG A 625 1.94 18.97 -34.96
CA ARG A 625 1.29 20.19 -34.47
C ARG A 625 -0.19 19.96 -34.18
N ASN A 626 -0.91 19.30 -35.09
CA ASN A 626 -2.34 19.03 -34.92
C ASN A 626 -2.62 18.12 -33.71
N VAL A 627 -1.80 17.08 -33.50
CA VAL A 627 -1.91 16.17 -32.35
C VAL A 627 -1.57 16.89 -31.05
N LEU A 628 -0.51 17.69 -31.05
CA LEU A 628 -0.09 18.52 -29.92
C LEU A 628 -1.21 19.46 -29.46
N LEU A 629 -1.74 20.27 -30.39
CA LEU A 629 -2.84 21.18 -30.12
C LEU A 629 -4.09 20.44 -29.62
N PHE A 630 -4.38 19.26 -30.19
CA PHE A 630 -5.49 18.42 -29.72
C PHE A 630 -5.30 17.94 -28.28
N PHE A 631 -4.11 17.49 -27.89
CA PHE A 631 -3.83 17.09 -26.51
C PHE A 631 -3.97 18.25 -25.54
N ILE A 632 -3.43 19.43 -25.87
CA ILE A 632 -3.56 20.63 -25.04
C ILE A 632 -5.04 21.02 -24.88
N ASP A 633 -5.77 21.12 -26.00
CA ASP A 633 -7.19 21.50 -25.99
C ASP A 633 -8.07 20.48 -25.25
N SER A 634 -7.70 19.20 -25.25
CA SER A 634 -8.40 18.16 -24.49
C SER A 634 -8.26 18.36 -22.97
N VAL A 635 -7.11 18.85 -22.51
CA VAL A 635 -6.89 19.19 -21.09
C VAL A 635 -7.61 20.49 -20.74
N LEU A 636 -7.53 21.51 -21.60
CA LEU A 636 -8.23 22.80 -21.42
C LEU A 636 -9.75 22.61 -21.36
N ALA A 637 -10.33 21.77 -22.21
CA ALA A 637 -11.76 21.44 -22.16
C ALA A 637 -12.15 20.77 -20.84
N ASN A 638 -11.28 19.91 -20.29
CA ASN A 638 -11.51 19.25 -18.99
C ASN A 638 -11.41 20.22 -17.81
N LEU A 639 -10.67 21.33 -17.98
CA LEU A 639 -10.60 22.45 -17.05
C LEU A 639 -11.75 23.46 -17.24
N GLY A 640 -12.63 23.25 -18.23
CA GLY A 640 -13.76 24.13 -18.52
C GLY A 640 -13.40 25.41 -19.28
N ASP A 641 -12.29 25.42 -20.02
CA ASP A 641 -11.87 26.58 -20.81
C ASP A 641 -12.71 26.74 -22.08
N ASP A 642 -13.47 27.84 -22.18
CA ASP A 642 -14.36 28.15 -23.30
C ASP A 642 -13.63 28.23 -24.67
N GLN A 643 -12.33 28.54 -24.69
CA GLN A 643 -11.50 28.66 -25.89
C GLN A 643 -10.90 27.33 -26.37
N ALA A 644 -11.13 26.23 -25.64
CA ALA A 644 -10.67 24.91 -26.04
C ALA A 644 -11.21 24.53 -27.44
N PHE A 645 -10.34 23.97 -28.28
CA PHE A 645 -10.60 23.54 -29.66
C PHE A 645 -10.93 24.64 -30.68
N ILE A 646 -11.18 25.90 -30.29
CA ILE A 646 -11.59 26.97 -31.23
C ILE A 646 -10.53 27.19 -32.31
N SER A 647 -9.30 27.55 -31.91
CA SER A 647 -8.20 27.80 -32.85
C SER A 647 -7.90 26.57 -33.72
N LEU A 648 -7.91 25.37 -33.12
CA LEU A 648 -7.65 24.12 -33.82
C LEU A 648 -8.69 23.86 -34.93
N VAL A 649 -9.97 24.07 -34.65
CA VAL A 649 -11.05 23.84 -35.62
C VAL A 649 -11.12 24.95 -36.68
N GLU A 650 -10.88 26.21 -36.30
CA GLU A 650 -10.96 27.35 -37.22
C GLU A 650 -9.74 27.47 -38.14
N LYS A 651 -8.52 27.35 -37.60
CA LYS A 651 -7.27 27.50 -38.37
C LYS A 651 -6.83 26.22 -39.05
N HIS A 652 -6.93 25.07 -38.36
CA HIS A 652 -6.41 23.78 -38.84
C HIS A 652 -7.50 22.79 -39.26
N GLY A 653 -8.78 23.14 -39.15
CA GLY A 653 -9.90 22.20 -39.37
C GLY A 653 -9.87 21.45 -40.71
N ASN A 654 -9.29 22.05 -41.75
CA ASN A 654 -9.14 21.41 -43.06
C ASN A 654 -7.99 20.39 -43.12
N SER A 655 -6.90 20.60 -42.38
CA SER A 655 -5.75 19.69 -42.31
C SER A 655 -5.91 18.59 -41.25
N LEU A 656 -6.89 18.72 -40.34
CA LEU A 656 -7.18 17.68 -39.36
C LEU A 656 -7.54 16.35 -40.02
N ASN A 657 -6.77 15.32 -39.72
CA ASN A 657 -7.12 13.95 -40.06
C ASN A 657 -8.40 13.50 -39.34
N TRP A 658 -9.02 12.44 -39.84
CA TRP A 658 -10.28 11.94 -39.28
C TRP A 658 -10.17 11.44 -37.84
N THR A 659 -9.00 10.91 -37.44
CA THR A 659 -8.77 10.43 -36.08
C THR A 659 -8.85 11.58 -35.08
N ILE A 660 -8.23 12.72 -35.36
CA ILE A 660 -8.30 13.92 -34.52
C ILE A 660 -9.70 14.53 -34.52
N ARG A 661 -10.39 14.55 -35.67
CA ARG A 661 -11.78 15.03 -35.73
C ARG A 661 -12.70 14.21 -34.81
N LEU A 662 -12.55 12.89 -34.83
CA LEU A 662 -13.26 11.98 -33.91
C LEU A 662 -12.82 12.19 -32.46
N GLY A 663 -11.51 12.35 -32.23
CA GLY A 663 -10.95 12.64 -30.91
C GLY A 663 -11.54 13.90 -30.28
N ILE A 664 -11.73 14.98 -31.05
CA ILE A 664 -12.34 16.23 -30.56
C ILE A 664 -13.79 15.97 -30.10
N ASP A 665 -14.59 15.27 -30.89
CA ASP A 665 -15.99 14.97 -30.55
C ASP A 665 -16.08 14.08 -29.30
N PHE A 666 -15.25 13.04 -29.21
CA PHE A 666 -15.22 12.16 -28.04
C PHE A 666 -14.69 12.85 -26.79
N SER A 667 -13.61 13.63 -26.90
CA SER A 667 -13.04 14.35 -25.75
C SER A 667 -14.02 15.40 -25.21
N ALA A 668 -14.76 16.08 -26.09
CA ALA A 668 -15.79 17.04 -25.70
C ALA A 668 -16.97 16.35 -25.00
N GLN A 669 -17.43 15.21 -25.50
CA GLN A 669 -18.50 14.42 -24.86
C GLN A 669 -18.07 13.89 -23.49
N ASP A 670 -16.84 13.37 -23.38
CA ASP A 670 -16.28 12.85 -22.12
C ASP A 670 -16.13 13.94 -21.04
N ALA A 671 -15.82 15.18 -21.44
CA ALA A 671 -15.75 16.32 -20.55
C ALA A 671 -17.10 17.02 -20.31
N GLU A 672 -18.21 16.54 -20.89
CA GLU A 672 -19.51 17.23 -20.94
C GLU A 672 -19.39 18.70 -21.42
N PHE A 673 -18.41 18.98 -22.28
CA PHE A 673 -18.00 20.31 -22.69
C PHE A 673 -18.58 20.68 -24.07
N ILE A 674 -19.13 21.90 -24.19
CA ILE A 674 -19.83 22.34 -25.40
C ILE A 674 -19.50 23.81 -25.71
N ASN A 675 -18.97 24.07 -26.90
CA ASN A 675 -18.74 25.41 -27.47
C ASN A 675 -19.03 25.47 -28.98
N SER A 676 -18.69 26.57 -29.65
CA SER A 676 -18.91 26.76 -31.10
C SER A 676 -18.16 25.72 -31.95
N ALA A 677 -16.90 25.46 -31.61
CA ALA A 677 -16.01 24.56 -32.35
C ALA A 677 -16.42 23.09 -32.24
N THR A 678 -16.71 22.61 -31.03
CA THR A 678 -17.18 21.24 -30.78
C THR A 678 -18.54 20.98 -31.44
N LYS A 679 -19.48 21.95 -31.37
CA LYS A 679 -20.76 21.89 -32.12
C LYS A 679 -20.54 21.82 -33.63
N GLN A 680 -19.60 22.62 -34.16
CA GLN A 680 -19.27 22.62 -35.59
C GLN A 680 -18.67 21.26 -36.01
N MET A 681 -17.77 20.71 -35.20
CA MET A 681 -17.14 19.41 -35.45
C MET A 681 -18.17 18.28 -35.43
N HIS A 682 -19.02 18.23 -34.40
CA HIS A 682 -20.10 17.24 -34.30
C HIS A 682 -21.04 17.28 -35.51
N LYS A 683 -21.44 18.49 -35.95
CA LYS A 683 -22.27 18.67 -37.15
C LYS A 683 -21.55 18.21 -38.42
N LYS A 684 -20.26 18.54 -38.60
CA LYS A 684 -19.45 18.11 -39.74
C LYS A 684 -19.31 16.59 -39.79
N LEU A 685 -19.03 15.95 -38.65
CA LEU A 685 -18.95 14.48 -38.52
C LEU A 685 -20.27 13.82 -38.90
N THR A 686 -21.37 14.26 -38.28
CA THR A 686 -22.71 13.71 -38.54
C THR A 686 -23.12 13.88 -40.00
N LYS A 687 -22.81 15.03 -40.62
CA LYS A 687 -23.10 15.26 -42.04
C LYS A 687 -22.23 14.39 -42.96
N SER A 688 -20.95 14.21 -42.64
CA SER A 688 -20.02 13.41 -43.45
C SER A 688 -20.33 11.91 -43.39
N LEU A 689 -20.89 11.44 -42.27
CA LEU A 689 -21.34 10.06 -42.09
C LEU A 689 -22.68 9.73 -42.77
N LYS A 690 -23.50 10.74 -43.08
CA LYS A 690 -24.78 10.53 -43.77
C LYS A 690 -24.54 10.07 -45.21
N GLY A 691 -24.84 8.79 -45.49
CA GLY A 691 -24.80 8.21 -46.83
C GLY A 691 -23.41 7.76 -47.33
N ASN A 692 -22.33 8.00 -46.58
CA ASN A 692 -20.98 7.60 -46.98
C ASN A 692 -20.54 6.27 -46.32
N MET A 693 -20.82 5.15 -46.97
CA MET A 693 -20.48 3.82 -46.46
C MET A 693 -18.97 3.58 -46.35
N ASN A 694 -18.16 4.15 -47.26
CA ASN A 694 -16.70 4.03 -47.24
C ASN A 694 -16.08 4.76 -46.04
N LEU A 695 -16.62 5.93 -45.68
CA LEU A 695 -16.17 6.65 -44.49
C LEU A 695 -16.56 5.92 -43.20
N LYS A 696 -17.75 5.30 -43.18
CA LYS A 696 -18.16 4.45 -42.04
C LYS A 696 -17.25 3.24 -41.87
N SER A 697 -16.89 2.54 -42.95
CA SER A 697 -15.94 1.42 -42.87
C SER A 697 -14.56 1.89 -42.44
N TYR A 698 -14.11 3.05 -42.91
CA TYR A 698 -12.84 3.64 -42.47
C TYR A 698 -12.82 3.98 -40.97
N PHE A 699 -13.94 4.48 -40.41
CA PHE A 699 -14.03 4.72 -38.96
C PHE A 699 -14.02 3.43 -38.15
N LEU A 700 -14.68 2.38 -38.63
CA LEU A 700 -14.59 1.05 -38.02
C LEU A 700 -13.13 0.53 -38.06
N GLU A 701 -12.39 0.78 -39.15
CA GLU A 701 -10.97 0.43 -39.20
C GLU A 701 -10.13 1.23 -38.19
N LEU A 702 -10.39 2.54 -38.00
CA LEU A 702 -9.72 3.36 -36.99
C LEU A 702 -10.00 2.87 -35.56
N GLN A 703 -11.20 2.33 -35.32
CA GLN A 703 -11.67 1.90 -34.00
C GLN A 703 -11.22 0.47 -33.64
N ASP A 704 -11.27 -0.45 -34.61
CA ASP A 704 -11.20 -1.88 -34.35
C ASP A 704 -9.93 -2.54 -34.92
N LYS A 705 -9.27 -1.93 -35.92
CA LYS A 705 -8.14 -2.57 -36.61
C LYS A 705 -6.79 -2.11 -36.06
N PRO A 706 -5.91 -3.02 -35.62
CA PRO A 706 -4.55 -2.68 -35.20
C PRO A 706 -3.80 -1.86 -36.24
N ILE A 707 -3.01 -0.88 -35.79
CA ILE A 707 -2.17 -0.05 -36.68
C ILE A 707 -1.30 -0.95 -37.57
N LYS A 708 -0.67 -2.00 -37.03
CA LYS A 708 0.16 -2.94 -37.79
C LYS A 708 -0.56 -3.55 -39.00
N ASP A 709 -1.83 -3.91 -38.85
CA ASP A 709 -2.65 -4.59 -39.85
C ASP A 709 -3.37 -3.62 -40.80
N ARG A 710 -3.26 -2.32 -40.53
CA ARG A 710 -3.85 -1.27 -41.34
C ARG A 710 -3.07 -1.09 -42.64
N LYS A 711 -3.76 -1.19 -43.78
CA LYS A 711 -3.19 -0.78 -45.07
C LYS A 711 -3.13 0.75 -45.10
N ASN A 712 -2.15 1.34 -45.79
CA ASN A 712 -2.14 2.79 -46.05
C ASN A 712 -3.41 3.14 -46.83
N LEU A 713 -4.46 3.53 -46.13
CA LEU A 713 -5.75 3.90 -46.68
C LEU A 713 -5.80 5.42 -46.68
N THR A 714 -5.39 6.00 -47.80
CA THR A 714 -5.75 7.37 -48.15
C THR A 714 -7.20 7.37 -48.61
N ILE A 715 -8.06 8.17 -47.97
CA ILE A 715 -9.36 8.57 -48.51
C ILE A 715 -9.14 9.65 -49.57
#